data_AF-A0AAV1QW97-F1
#
_entry.id   AF-A0AAV1QW97-F1
#
_cell.length_a   1.000
_cell.length_b   1.000
_cell.length_c   1.000
_cell.angle_alpha   90.00
_cell.angle_beta   90.00
_cell.angle_gamma   90.00
#
_symmetry.space_group_name_H-M   'P 1'
#
loop_
_entity.id
_entity.type
_entity.pdbx_description
1 polymer ?
#
loop_
_entity_poly.entity_id
_entity_poly.type
_entity_poly.pdbx_seq_one_letter_code
_entity_poly.pdbx_strand_id
1 'polypeptide(L)'
;MNSRTAISCVLFAISVTFSSPCLANSSRKLWREKNCNMYQGRWVKDMSYPLYNSSACPFIRKEFDCSKYSRPDDHLYLRYRWQPSDCNLPSQWREQWPNISNCDMYRGSWVHDKSYPLYNSSACPYIRKEFHCLKYGRPDRLYLQYRWQPNDCDLPRFNGQDFLKRLKGKKIVFIGDSITINHFQSLVCLLHAAVPDSKITMKKKHSINTVTFHDYGVSVMQINSLYLVDIEQKKIGRVLNLESINQGSVWKDMDVLIFNTGLWWYRKGPTKRWDYVQEGDKILKDMDRAVAFRKGLTTWAKWVDSDVDTNKTKVVFQGTSPSHYNGQEWNKPGVIDCANETEPMSGSTYPGASPLVLQVVEQVLSRIKKPVHLLNITTLSQLRKDAHPSSYNGVRPMDCTHWCIAGLPDTWNELLYAAILNALIRDAESGLCSRSKNAFFPQEAEANSSSKRRKQCHKDNGDMYRGSWVQDKSYPLYNSSACPFIRKEFDCLKYGRPDHLYLQYRWQPNDCNLPRFDGRGFLKMLKGKKVMFVGDSLSLNNFQSMVCLLHAAAPDSNITSSAKNSVTTVIFQDYGVSVSHFQSPFLVDIEQEEIGGVLKLDSLKNGNVWKKADVLVFHSFGWWYLTGSKQPWDYIQEGKTNFKDMNRTVAFQKGLKTWAKWVDSDVDTRKTKVIFQGISPSHYNGRDWNEPGVTNCANQTEPMSGSTYPSGSPPALQIVEDVLSSIKKPVHLLNITTLSQLRKDAHPSSYNGLGGMDCTHWCIAGLPDTWIQLLYTVLINQNWVQDMSYPLYNSSACPFIRKEFDCLKYGRQDHLYLQYRWQPNSCDLPRYIRSSLKLGFDLNRRGILWEPSLVFGLRSIICLRLQSIIENKSTSTTNAEWPKFKFARFDGKDFLKKFKGNKIMFIGDSVSLNQFESLLCLLHAAVPDSNITKETNETINTITFQYSILGFGGTGDDRSNRMSSYNLANVVDLKIQSNQLASVIEFSVPNFRWDYVQEGETILKDMDRMVAFRKGLTTWAKWVDSDVDTSKTKEWGQPGVTNCGKETEPVSGSTYPGRSPLALQVLENVLSSIKKPVHLLNITTLSQLRKDGHPSSHNGFSGMDCTHWCLAGVPDTWNELLYTAIIS
;
A
#
# COMPACT_ATOMS: atom_id res chain seq x y z
N MET A 1 58.71 23.61 24.41
CA MET A 1 59.58 22.65 23.72
C MET A 1 58.69 21.63 23.01
N ASN A 2 58.68 21.38 21.70
CA ASN A 2 59.32 21.97 20.50
C ASN A 2 58.40 21.62 19.31
N SER A 3 57.70 22.60 18.73
CA SER A 3 57.95 23.29 17.42
C SER A 3 57.39 22.53 16.21
N ARG A 4 56.36 23.04 15.48
CA ARG A 4 56.45 24.09 14.42
C ARG A 4 57.54 23.72 13.39
N THR A 5 57.39 23.73 12.06
CA THR A 5 56.68 24.60 11.10
C THR A 5 57.08 24.04 9.71
N ALA A 6 56.18 23.78 8.76
CA ALA A 6 55.79 24.66 7.65
C ALA A 6 56.55 24.47 6.30
N ILE A 7 55.85 24.89 5.24
CA ILE A 7 56.34 25.41 3.93
C ILE A 7 56.37 24.43 2.73
N SER A 8 55.30 24.56 1.91
CA SER A 8 55.27 24.89 0.46
C SER A 8 55.98 24.02 -0.60
N CYS A 9 55.12 23.44 -1.45
CA CYS A 9 55.03 23.64 -2.92
C CYS A 9 56.23 23.42 -3.87
N VAL A 10 56.00 22.45 -4.78
CA VAL A 10 56.01 22.57 -6.26
C VAL A 10 57.20 22.02 -7.07
N LEU A 11 56.86 20.93 -7.80
CA LEU A 11 57.15 20.52 -9.20
C LEU A 11 58.60 20.54 -9.74
N PHE A 12 59.03 19.41 -10.30
CA PHE A 12 59.00 19.15 -11.76
C PHE A 12 59.06 17.65 -12.06
N ALA A 13 58.49 17.27 -13.20
CA ALA A 13 58.20 15.90 -13.66
C ALA A 13 58.86 15.63 -15.02
N ILE A 14 59.17 14.35 -15.34
CA ILE A 14 59.18 13.66 -16.66
C ILE A 14 59.11 12.13 -16.32
N SER A 15 58.03 11.35 -16.53
CA SER A 15 57.36 10.81 -17.74
C SER A 15 57.97 9.53 -18.33
N VAL A 16 57.27 8.40 -18.16
CA VAL A 16 57.23 7.24 -19.08
C VAL A 16 55.77 6.79 -19.20
N THR A 17 55.33 6.59 -20.44
CA THR A 17 53.97 6.31 -20.91
C THR A 17 53.69 4.81 -21.06
N PHE A 18 52.47 4.38 -20.74
CA PHE A 18 51.79 3.23 -21.34
C PHE A 18 50.52 3.72 -22.06
N SER A 19 50.30 3.17 -23.24
CA SER A 19 49.25 3.49 -24.21
C SER A 19 47.88 2.88 -23.86
N SER A 20 46.83 3.65 -24.16
CA SER A 20 45.38 3.43 -24.02
C SER A 20 44.81 2.19 -24.75
N PRO A 21 43.53 1.75 -24.57
CA PRO A 21 42.45 2.27 -23.73
C PRO A 21 41.70 1.20 -22.91
N CYS A 22 41.60 1.37 -21.60
CA CYS A 22 40.41 0.94 -20.85
C CYS A 22 39.86 2.19 -20.18
N LEU A 23 39.16 2.99 -20.99
CA LEU A 23 38.34 4.07 -20.46
C LEU A 23 37.30 3.44 -19.53
N ALA A 24 37.53 3.63 -18.25
CA ALA A 24 36.50 3.68 -17.24
C ALA A 24 35.44 4.68 -17.73
N ASN A 25 34.42 4.17 -18.43
CA ASN A 25 33.26 4.98 -18.75
C ASN A 25 32.40 5.02 -17.49
N SER A 26 32.32 6.22 -16.94
CA SER A 26 31.69 6.55 -15.68
C SER A 26 30.20 6.17 -15.67
N SER A 27 29.86 5.09 -14.97
CA SER A 27 28.54 4.92 -14.35
C SER A 27 28.51 5.62 -12.98
N ARG A 28 28.85 6.92 -12.96
CA ARG A 28 28.52 7.81 -11.84
C ARG A 28 27.03 8.12 -11.86
N LYS A 29 26.18 7.13 -11.56
CA LYS A 29 24.77 7.34 -11.22
C LYS A 29 24.11 6.22 -10.39
N LEU A 30 24.90 5.43 -9.65
CA LEU A 30 24.35 4.32 -8.83
C LEU A 30 24.74 4.33 -7.35
N TRP A 31 25.37 5.39 -6.84
CA TRP A 31 25.66 5.51 -5.41
C TRP A 31 25.34 6.92 -4.90
N ARG A 32 24.04 7.13 -4.65
CA ARG A 32 23.51 8.16 -3.76
C ARG A 32 22.30 7.60 -3.01
N GLU A 33 22.50 6.48 -2.33
CA GLU A 33 21.70 6.16 -1.15
C GLU A 33 22.49 6.67 0.06
N LYS A 34 21.92 7.61 0.80
CA LYS A 34 22.56 8.15 2.00
C LYS A 34 22.50 7.09 3.11
N ASN A 35 23.67 6.76 3.70
CA ASN A 35 23.91 6.03 4.96
C ASN A 35 24.22 4.52 4.89
N CYS A 36 25.26 4.09 4.17
CA CYS A 36 25.89 2.77 4.38
C CYS A 36 27.35 2.99 4.83
N ASN A 37 27.67 2.71 6.09
CA ASN A 37 29.04 2.74 6.61
C ASN A 37 29.69 1.35 6.47
N MET A 38 30.38 1.11 5.36
CA MET A 38 30.99 -0.18 5.02
C MET A 38 32.10 -0.65 5.98
N TYR A 39 32.54 0.20 6.90
CA TYR A 39 33.63 -0.05 7.84
C TYR A 39 33.14 -0.43 9.25
N GLN A 40 31.83 -0.39 9.54
CA GLN A 40 31.22 -0.88 10.78
C GLN A 40 30.35 -2.11 10.49
N GLY A 41 30.64 -3.23 11.14
CA GLY A 41 30.04 -4.53 10.83
C GLY A 41 30.55 -5.65 11.72
N ARG A 42 30.16 -6.89 11.40
CA ARG A 42 30.62 -8.10 12.09
C ARG A 42 31.06 -9.17 11.09
N TRP A 43 32.00 -10.01 11.49
CA TRP A 43 32.35 -11.21 10.72
C TRP A 43 31.28 -12.28 10.92
N VAL A 44 30.67 -12.73 9.82
CA VAL A 44 29.64 -13.76 9.83
C VAL A 44 30.13 -14.98 9.06
N LYS A 45 29.82 -16.17 9.58
CA LYS A 45 30.15 -17.44 8.94
C LYS A 45 29.19 -17.71 7.77
N ASP A 46 29.72 -17.80 6.56
CA ASP A 46 29.03 -17.98 5.30
C ASP A 46 29.68 -19.11 4.48
N MET A 47 28.91 -20.16 4.22
CA MET A 47 29.38 -21.36 3.52
C MET A 47 29.65 -21.12 2.02
N SER A 48 29.24 -19.96 1.46
CA SER A 48 29.53 -19.57 0.08
C SER A 48 30.94 -19.03 -0.15
N TYR A 49 31.73 -18.83 0.91
CA TYR A 49 33.14 -18.42 0.86
C TYR A 49 34.07 -19.64 1.02
N PRO A 50 35.30 -19.64 0.49
CA PRO A 50 35.92 -18.55 -0.26
C PRO A 50 35.31 -18.42 -1.66
N LEU A 51 35.26 -17.20 -2.19
CA LEU A 51 34.64 -16.88 -3.48
C LEU A 51 35.38 -17.48 -4.69
N TYR A 52 36.60 -18.00 -4.47
CA TYR A 52 37.42 -18.71 -5.43
C TYR A 52 38.32 -19.72 -4.70
N ASN A 53 38.82 -20.74 -5.40
CA ASN A 53 39.77 -21.71 -4.86
C ASN A 53 41.19 -21.13 -4.93
N SER A 54 41.80 -20.78 -3.79
CA SER A 54 43.15 -20.20 -3.72
C SER A 54 44.22 -21.13 -4.30
N SER A 55 44.10 -22.43 -4.08
CA SER A 55 45.02 -23.47 -4.60
C SER A 55 45.00 -23.63 -6.12
N ALA A 56 43.99 -23.07 -6.80
CA ALA A 56 43.87 -23.10 -8.27
C ALA A 56 44.39 -21.81 -8.95
N CYS A 57 44.86 -20.82 -8.17
CA CYS A 57 45.35 -19.54 -8.70
C CYS A 57 46.89 -19.54 -8.78
N PRO A 58 47.50 -19.62 -9.98
CA PRO A 58 48.95 -19.79 -10.13
C PRO A 58 49.77 -18.54 -9.77
N PHE A 59 49.11 -17.40 -9.50
CA PHE A 59 49.75 -16.11 -9.22
C PHE A 59 49.85 -15.80 -7.71
N ILE A 60 49.35 -16.67 -6.84
CA ILE A 60 49.47 -16.49 -5.39
C ILE A 60 50.89 -16.88 -4.96
N ARG A 61 51.64 -15.92 -4.40
CA ARG A 61 52.98 -16.20 -3.85
C ARG A 61 52.89 -17.17 -2.68
N LYS A 62 53.93 -18.00 -2.54
CA LYS A 62 53.98 -19.12 -1.59
C LYS A 62 53.68 -18.69 -0.15
N GLU A 63 54.16 -17.52 0.28
CA GLU A 63 53.88 -16.96 1.61
C GLU A 63 52.41 -16.60 1.91
N PHE A 64 51.53 -16.52 0.89
CA PHE A 64 50.10 -16.20 1.06
C PHE A 64 49.17 -17.40 0.81
N ASP A 65 49.70 -18.58 0.52
CA ASP A 65 48.94 -19.82 0.39
C ASP A 65 48.84 -20.57 1.72
N CYS A 66 48.05 -20.00 2.63
CA CYS A 66 47.83 -20.53 3.99
C CYS A 66 47.23 -21.95 4.00
N SER A 67 46.59 -22.37 2.89
CA SER A 67 46.02 -23.71 2.76
C SER A 67 47.08 -24.80 2.57
N LYS A 68 48.26 -24.44 2.03
CA LYS A 68 49.33 -25.36 1.69
C LYS A 68 50.52 -25.32 2.67
N TYR A 69 50.70 -24.23 3.41
CA TYR A 69 51.87 -24.03 4.29
C TYR A 69 51.54 -23.83 5.78
N SER A 70 50.47 -24.49 6.24
CA SER A 70 50.16 -24.78 7.66
C SER A 70 49.63 -23.63 8.50
N ARG A 71 48.29 -23.48 8.52
CA ARG A 71 47.53 -22.95 9.65
C ARG A 71 46.82 -24.13 10.35
N PRO A 72 46.89 -24.29 11.69
CA PRO A 72 46.45 -25.51 12.38
C PRO A 72 44.93 -25.61 12.64
N ASP A 73 44.18 -24.57 12.29
CA ASP A 73 42.72 -24.47 12.45
C ASP A 73 41.99 -25.09 11.24
N ASP A 74 40.81 -25.64 11.50
CA ASP A 74 39.92 -26.11 10.44
C ASP A 74 39.65 -24.98 9.45
N HIS A 75 39.46 -25.31 8.16
CA HIS A 75 39.29 -24.33 7.07
C HIS A 75 38.07 -23.38 7.22
N LEU A 76 37.49 -23.30 8.42
CA LEU A 76 36.43 -22.40 8.85
C LEU A 76 36.79 -20.93 8.74
N TYR A 77 38.05 -20.53 8.91
CA TYR A 77 38.43 -19.11 8.76
C TYR A 77 38.15 -18.59 7.34
N LEU A 78 38.26 -19.45 6.32
CA LEU A 78 37.90 -19.13 4.93
C LEU A 78 36.38 -18.97 4.72
N ARG A 79 35.58 -19.34 5.72
CA ARG A 79 34.12 -19.27 5.70
C ARG A 79 33.59 -18.02 6.39
N TYR A 80 34.42 -17.04 6.75
CA TYR A 80 33.93 -15.79 7.35
C TYR A 80 33.95 -14.64 6.33
N ARG A 81 32.84 -13.91 6.23
CA ARG A 81 32.74 -12.67 5.44
C ARG A 81 32.36 -11.49 6.32
N TRP A 82 32.83 -10.29 5.95
CA TRP A 82 32.42 -9.05 6.60
C TRP A 82 30.96 -8.74 6.28
N GLN A 83 30.19 -8.31 7.27
CA GLN A 83 28.78 -7.94 7.13
C GLN A 83 28.56 -6.59 7.83
N PRO A 84 28.47 -5.48 7.07
CA PRO A 84 28.22 -4.16 7.62
C PRO A 84 26.90 -4.14 8.39
N SER A 85 26.85 -3.31 9.43
CA SER A 85 25.74 -3.24 10.39
C SER A 85 24.48 -2.67 9.75
N ASP A 86 24.64 -1.74 8.81
CA ASP A 86 23.56 -0.90 8.27
C ASP A 86 23.20 -1.24 6.82
N CYS A 87 23.90 -2.21 6.23
CA CYS A 87 23.70 -2.61 4.85
C CYS A 87 24.27 -4.02 4.63
N ASN A 88 23.56 -4.85 3.86
CA ASN A 88 24.11 -6.13 3.45
C ASN A 88 25.17 -5.93 2.38
N LEU A 89 26.41 -6.36 2.65
CA LEU A 89 27.33 -6.63 1.54
C LEU A 89 26.61 -7.63 0.63
N PRO A 90 26.65 -7.44 -0.70
CA PRO A 90 25.97 -8.34 -1.61
C PRO A 90 26.51 -9.75 -1.40
N SER A 91 25.79 -10.57 -0.64
CA SER A 91 26.06 -12.00 -0.56
C SER A 91 25.80 -12.50 -1.96
N GLN A 92 26.86 -12.86 -2.69
CA GLN A 92 26.83 -13.29 -4.10
C GLN A 92 25.42 -13.35 -4.69
N TRP A 93 25.01 -12.28 -5.37
CA TRP A 93 23.81 -12.28 -6.22
C TRP A 93 22.55 -12.95 -5.63
N ARG A 94 22.24 -12.75 -4.34
CA ARG A 94 20.81 -12.70 -3.99
C ARG A 94 20.32 -11.34 -4.44
N GLU A 95 19.97 -11.29 -5.73
CA GLU A 95 19.11 -10.27 -6.31
C GLU A 95 18.05 -9.91 -5.26
N GLN A 96 18.08 -8.66 -4.79
CA GLN A 96 16.90 -8.05 -4.20
C GLN A 96 15.87 -8.08 -5.31
N TRP A 97 15.04 -9.13 -5.28
CA TRP A 97 13.96 -9.25 -6.22
C TRP A 97 13.01 -8.10 -5.93
N PRO A 98 12.71 -7.24 -6.92
CA PRO A 98 11.58 -6.34 -6.80
C PRO A 98 10.34 -7.16 -6.42
N ASN A 99 9.43 -6.57 -5.66
CA ASN A 99 8.22 -7.25 -5.22
C ASN A 99 7.27 -7.46 -6.42
N ILE A 100 7.56 -8.44 -7.30
CA ILE A 100 6.86 -8.66 -8.57
C ILE A 100 5.43 -9.22 -8.34
N SER A 101 5.07 -9.62 -7.11
CA SER A 101 3.74 -10.20 -6.83
C SER A 101 2.57 -9.23 -7.04
N ASN A 102 2.82 -7.91 -6.98
CA ASN A 102 1.82 -6.85 -7.15
C ASN A 102 2.10 -5.94 -8.37
N CYS A 103 3.00 -6.37 -9.26
CA CYS A 103 3.40 -5.59 -10.43
C CYS A 103 2.80 -6.15 -11.72
N ASP A 104 2.10 -5.31 -12.48
CA ASP A 104 1.80 -5.63 -13.88
C ASP A 104 3.04 -5.40 -14.75
N MET A 105 3.88 -6.43 -14.83
CA MET A 105 5.15 -6.37 -15.54
C MET A 105 5.02 -6.18 -17.06
N TYR A 106 3.79 -6.20 -17.61
CA TYR A 106 3.51 -6.03 -19.03
C TYR A 106 3.04 -4.61 -19.39
N ARG A 107 2.84 -3.73 -18.41
CA ARG A 107 2.49 -2.32 -18.60
C ARG A 107 3.62 -1.40 -18.19
N GLY A 108 4.12 -0.62 -19.14
CA GLY A 108 5.38 0.09 -18.98
C GLY A 108 5.75 0.88 -20.23
N SER A 109 7.03 1.23 -20.31
CA SER A 109 7.60 1.91 -21.47
C SER A 109 9.02 1.42 -21.75
N TRP A 110 9.49 1.62 -22.97
CA TRP A 110 10.87 1.32 -23.34
C TRP A 110 11.81 2.44 -22.89
N VAL A 111 12.84 2.07 -22.13
CA VAL A 111 13.83 2.99 -21.60
C VAL A 111 15.18 2.67 -22.20
N HIS A 112 15.85 3.71 -22.69
CA HIS A 112 17.20 3.58 -23.20
C HIS A 112 18.20 3.29 -22.06
N ASP A 113 18.90 2.18 -22.14
CA ASP A 113 19.87 1.69 -21.17
C ASP A 113 21.14 1.19 -21.89
N LYS A 114 22.24 1.92 -21.69
CA LYS A 114 23.55 1.62 -22.30
C LYS A 114 24.19 0.32 -21.81
N SER A 115 23.65 -0.29 -20.74
CA SER A 115 24.09 -1.58 -20.24
C SER A 115 23.52 -2.78 -21.02
N TYR A 116 22.68 -2.52 -22.03
CA TYR A 116 22.17 -3.50 -22.98
C TYR A 116 22.95 -3.44 -24.31
N PRO A 117 23.03 -4.54 -25.07
CA PRO A 117 22.37 -5.83 -24.85
C PRO A 117 23.02 -6.64 -23.73
N LEU A 118 22.30 -7.65 -23.21
CA LEU A 118 22.78 -8.47 -22.10
C LEU A 118 23.99 -9.37 -22.45
N TYR A 119 24.28 -9.55 -23.74
CA TYR A 119 25.40 -10.34 -24.25
C TYR A 119 25.79 -9.86 -25.64
N ASN A 120 27.01 -10.22 -26.06
CA ASN A 120 27.45 -10.03 -27.44
C ASN A 120 26.85 -11.13 -28.33
N SER A 121 25.80 -10.81 -29.09
CA SER A 121 25.13 -11.82 -29.92
C SER A 121 26.00 -12.39 -31.04
N SER A 122 27.01 -11.67 -31.50
CA SER A 122 27.98 -12.18 -32.48
C SER A 122 28.83 -13.34 -31.95
N ALA A 123 28.89 -13.52 -30.62
CA ALA A 123 29.60 -14.64 -29.99
C ALA A 123 28.69 -15.87 -29.76
N CYS A 124 27.39 -15.78 -30.02
CA CYS A 124 26.47 -16.91 -29.85
C CYS A 124 26.40 -17.76 -31.12
N PRO A 125 26.84 -19.03 -31.11
CA PRO A 125 26.86 -19.88 -32.31
C PRO A 125 25.49 -20.42 -32.71
N TYR A 126 24.46 -20.24 -31.87
CA TYR A 126 23.15 -20.85 -32.03
C TYR A 126 22.15 -19.97 -32.80
N ILE A 127 22.49 -18.73 -33.14
CA ILE A 127 21.57 -17.81 -33.82
C ILE A 127 21.43 -18.18 -35.30
N ARG A 128 20.19 -18.35 -35.74
CA ARG A 128 19.87 -18.60 -37.15
C ARG A 128 20.17 -17.38 -38.01
N LYS A 129 20.47 -17.63 -39.28
CA LYS A 129 20.83 -16.57 -40.23
C LYS A 129 19.74 -15.52 -40.39
N GLU A 130 18.48 -15.92 -40.23
CA GLU A 130 17.31 -15.06 -40.29
C GLU A 130 17.27 -14.00 -39.18
N PHE A 131 17.88 -14.27 -38.02
CA PHE A 131 17.80 -13.40 -36.82
C PHE A 131 19.13 -12.72 -36.47
N HIS A 132 20.23 -13.12 -37.13
CA HIS A 132 21.59 -12.70 -36.78
C HIS A 132 21.99 -11.34 -37.40
N CYS A 133 21.25 -10.28 -37.08
CA CYS A 133 21.34 -8.97 -37.74
C CYS A 133 22.74 -8.36 -37.77
N LEU A 134 23.50 -8.47 -36.67
CA LEU A 134 24.86 -7.92 -36.59
C LEU A 134 25.85 -8.60 -37.54
N LYS A 135 25.66 -9.90 -37.82
CA LYS A 135 26.52 -10.67 -38.74
C LYS A 135 26.17 -10.37 -40.19
N TYR A 136 24.91 -10.05 -40.45
CA TYR A 136 24.41 -9.67 -41.77
C TYR A 136 24.39 -8.15 -41.98
N GLY A 137 25.22 -7.42 -41.24
CA GLY A 137 25.61 -6.05 -41.59
C GLY A 137 24.68 -4.95 -41.10
N ARG A 138 23.79 -5.21 -40.13
CA ARG A 138 22.95 -4.15 -39.55
C ARG A 138 23.82 -3.04 -38.92
N PRO A 139 23.75 -1.79 -39.41
CA PRO A 139 24.69 -0.74 -39.00
C PRO A 139 24.28 -0.09 -37.68
N ASP A 140 22.99 0.15 -37.46
CA ASP A 140 22.47 0.79 -36.26
C ASP A 140 22.56 -0.16 -35.05
N ARG A 141 22.88 0.41 -33.88
CA ARG A 141 23.05 -0.33 -32.62
C ARG A 141 22.08 0.10 -31.53
N LEU A 142 21.29 1.14 -31.79
CA LEU A 142 20.44 1.76 -30.79
C LEU A 142 19.31 0.82 -30.34
N TYR A 143 18.76 0.02 -31.25
CA TYR A 143 17.74 -1.00 -30.93
C TYR A 143 18.19 -2.02 -29.87
N LEU A 144 19.51 -2.22 -29.71
CA LEU A 144 20.06 -3.13 -28.70
C LEU A 144 20.09 -2.52 -27.30
N GLN A 145 19.96 -1.20 -27.17
CA GLN A 145 20.16 -0.46 -25.92
C GLN A 145 18.83 -0.07 -25.25
N TYR A 146 17.78 -0.86 -25.45
CA TYR A 146 16.48 -0.61 -24.82
C TYR A 146 16.08 -1.76 -23.89
N ARG A 147 15.65 -1.39 -22.69
CA ARG A 147 15.03 -2.30 -21.73
C ARG A 147 13.58 -1.91 -21.46
N TRP A 148 12.77 -2.89 -21.12
CA TRP A 148 11.40 -2.63 -20.67
C TRP A 148 11.38 -2.19 -19.21
N GLN A 149 10.67 -1.12 -18.90
CA GLN A 149 10.44 -0.63 -17.54
C GLN A 149 8.94 -0.68 -17.25
N PRO A 150 8.47 -1.63 -16.43
CA PRO A 150 7.11 -1.60 -15.90
C PRO A 150 6.87 -0.31 -15.11
N ASN A 151 5.61 0.15 -15.06
CA ASN A 151 5.26 1.39 -14.39
C ASN A 151 5.40 1.30 -12.86
N ASP A 152 5.11 0.12 -12.31
CA ASP A 152 4.90 -0.08 -10.88
C ASP A 152 6.03 -0.88 -10.20
N CYS A 153 6.99 -1.38 -10.98
CA CYS A 153 8.15 -2.09 -10.46
C CYS A 153 9.32 -2.09 -11.45
N ASP A 154 10.48 -2.51 -10.95
CA ASP A 154 11.61 -2.89 -11.78
C ASP A 154 11.52 -4.36 -12.17
N LEU A 155 11.95 -4.69 -13.39
CA LEU A 155 12.18 -6.09 -13.76
C LEU A 155 13.52 -6.55 -13.20
N PRO A 156 13.60 -7.78 -12.68
CA PRO A 156 14.89 -8.36 -12.38
C PRO A 156 15.68 -8.57 -13.67
N ARG A 157 16.93 -8.13 -13.68
CA ARG A 157 17.84 -8.36 -14.80
C ARG A 157 18.04 -9.87 -14.98
N PHE A 158 17.98 -10.36 -16.22
CA PHE A 158 18.17 -11.79 -16.47
C PHE A 158 19.51 -12.31 -15.97
N ASN A 159 19.48 -13.38 -15.18
CA ASN A 159 20.66 -14.06 -14.66
C ASN A 159 20.63 -15.53 -15.08
N GLY A 160 21.40 -15.84 -16.14
CA GLY A 160 21.39 -17.17 -16.74
C GLY A 160 21.94 -18.27 -15.82
N GLN A 161 22.85 -17.94 -14.89
CA GLN A 161 23.35 -18.91 -13.93
C GLN A 161 22.30 -19.26 -12.87
N ASP A 162 21.58 -18.27 -12.35
CA ASP A 162 20.46 -18.50 -11.43
C ASP A 162 19.34 -19.28 -12.13
N PHE A 163 18.97 -18.90 -13.36
CA PHE A 163 18.00 -19.61 -14.18
C PHE A 163 18.34 -21.11 -14.31
N LEU A 164 19.58 -21.44 -14.68
CA LEU A 164 20.05 -22.82 -14.80
C LEU A 164 20.12 -23.56 -13.45
N LYS A 165 20.49 -22.88 -12.36
CA LYS A 165 20.53 -23.48 -11.01
C LYS A 165 19.14 -23.84 -10.51
N ARG A 166 18.14 -22.98 -10.72
CA ARG A 166 16.75 -23.22 -10.29
C ARG A 166 16.07 -24.32 -11.07
N LEU A 167 16.38 -24.40 -12.36
CA LEU A 167 15.84 -25.42 -13.25
C LEU A 167 16.78 -26.62 -13.39
N LYS A 168 17.69 -26.84 -12.43
CA LYS A 168 18.64 -27.95 -12.46
C LYS A 168 17.91 -29.29 -12.66
N GLY A 169 18.32 -30.05 -13.67
CA GLY A 169 17.71 -31.33 -14.04
C GLY A 169 16.36 -31.22 -14.75
N LYS A 170 15.90 -30.02 -15.10
CA LYS A 170 14.57 -29.77 -15.69
C LYS A 170 14.62 -29.65 -17.21
N LYS A 171 13.46 -29.91 -17.83
CA LYS A 171 13.21 -29.82 -19.27
C LYS A 171 12.27 -28.66 -19.58
N ILE A 172 12.76 -27.71 -20.38
CA ILE A 172 12.01 -26.54 -20.86
C ILE A 172 11.77 -26.75 -22.34
N VAL A 173 10.55 -26.58 -22.83
CA VAL A 173 10.26 -26.67 -24.25
C VAL A 173 9.45 -25.50 -24.75
N PHE A 174 9.85 -24.99 -25.91
CA PHE A 174 9.17 -23.97 -26.69
C PHE A 174 8.41 -24.65 -27.84
N ILE A 175 7.09 -24.53 -27.88
CA ILE A 175 6.21 -25.15 -28.88
C ILE A 175 5.47 -24.07 -29.65
N GLY A 176 5.62 -24.05 -30.97
CA GLY A 176 4.88 -23.09 -31.78
C GLY A 176 5.50 -22.83 -33.13
N ASP A 177 5.26 -21.62 -33.66
CA ASP A 177 5.73 -21.19 -34.96
C ASP A 177 7.16 -20.62 -34.97
N SER A 178 7.56 -19.90 -36.02
CA SER A 178 8.90 -19.36 -36.17
C SER A 178 9.28 -18.30 -35.11
N ILE A 179 8.30 -17.63 -34.48
CA ILE A 179 8.55 -16.71 -33.35
C ILE A 179 9.04 -17.50 -32.13
N THR A 180 8.56 -18.73 -31.96
CA THR A 180 9.01 -19.67 -30.93
C THR A 180 10.49 -19.98 -31.09
N ILE A 181 10.96 -20.14 -32.33
CA ILE A 181 12.38 -20.36 -32.63
C ILE A 181 13.19 -19.11 -32.24
N ASN A 182 12.66 -17.92 -32.54
CA ASN A 182 13.25 -16.64 -32.16
C ASN A 182 13.44 -16.52 -30.64
N HIS A 183 12.39 -16.84 -29.88
CA HIS A 183 12.38 -16.79 -28.41
C HIS A 183 13.33 -17.84 -27.79
N PHE A 184 13.29 -19.06 -28.31
CA PHE A 184 14.19 -20.16 -27.93
C PHE A 184 15.68 -19.82 -28.15
N GLN A 185 16.04 -19.29 -29.32
CA GLN A 185 17.43 -18.97 -29.63
C GLN A 185 17.96 -17.83 -28.78
N SER A 186 17.13 -16.83 -28.47
CA SER A 186 17.48 -15.77 -27.52
C SER A 186 17.79 -16.35 -26.13
N LEU A 187 16.95 -17.27 -25.62
CA LEU A 187 17.21 -17.91 -24.32
C LEU A 187 18.52 -18.69 -24.34
N VAL A 188 18.72 -19.51 -25.37
CA VAL A 188 19.95 -20.30 -25.51
C VAL A 188 21.18 -19.40 -25.55
N CYS A 189 21.13 -18.24 -26.21
CA CYS A 189 22.23 -17.30 -26.25
C CYS A 189 22.48 -16.59 -24.92
N LEU A 190 21.42 -16.16 -24.23
CA LEU A 190 21.51 -15.60 -22.87
C LEU A 190 22.18 -16.60 -21.91
N LEU A 191 21.79 -17.88 -21.99
CA LEU A 191 22.37 -18.94 -21.16
C LEU A 191 23.81 -19.26 -21.57
N HIS A 192 24.09 -19.40 -22.86
CA HIS A 192 25.45 -19.63 -23.37
C HIS A 192 26.42 -18.53 -22.92
N ALA A 193 26.00 -17.27 -22.98
CA ALA A 193 26.81 -16.15 -22.52
C ALA A 193 27.01 -16.15 -20.98
N ALA A 194 26.04 -16.64 -20.21
CA ALA A 194 26.12 -16.69 -18.75
C ALA A 194 27.02 -17.82 -18.22
N VAL A 195 27.21 -18.89 -19.00
CA VAL A 195 28.03 -20.06 -18.64
C VAL A 195 28.97 -20.49 -19.78
N PRO A 196 29.94 -19.63 -20.17
CA PRO A 196 30.80 -19.86 -21.34
C PRO A 196 31.65 -21.13 -21.25
N ASP A 197 32.02 -21.54 -20.03
CA ASP A 197 32.84 -22.74 -19.79
C ASP A 197 32.01 -24.02 -19.67
N SER A 198 30.68 -23.92 -19.69
CA SER A 198 29.83 -25.09 -19.49
C SER A 198 29.84 -26.02 -20.70
N LYS A 199 29.85 -27.33 -20.44
CA LYS A 199 29.69 -28.30 -21.52
C LYS A 199 28.27 -28.23 -22.08
N ILE A 200 28.13 -27.71 -23.30
CA ILE A 200 26.85 -27.59 -23.99
C ILE A 200 26.81 -28.55 -25.18
N THR A 201 25.74 -29.33 -25.31
CA THR A 201 25.48 -30.13 -26.52
C THR A 201 24.19 -29.72 -27.18
N MET A 202 24.22 -29.65 -28.51
CA MET A 202 23.04 -29.44 -29.33
C MET A 202 22.75 -30.73 -30.09
N LYS A 203 21.55 -31.27 -29.89
CA LYS A 203 21.05 -32.44 -30.61
C LYS A 203 19.81 -32.03 -31.38
N LYS A 204 19.82 -32.29 -32.68
CA LYS A 204 18.63 -32.21 -33.52
C LYS A 204 18.16 -33.64 -33.78
N LYS A 205 17.06 -34.03 -33.15
CA LYS A 205 16.44 -35.36 -33.33
C LYS A 205 15.02 -35.15 -33.84
N HIS A 206 14.74 -35.66 -35.03
CA HIS A 206 13.47 -35.44 -35.73
C HIS A 206 13.16 -33.92 -35.82
N SER A 207 11.96 -33.50 -35.42
CA SER A 207 11.50 -32.10 -35.40
C SER A 207 11.82 -31.36 -34.09
N ILE A 208 12.67 -31.92 -33.23
CA ILE A 208 13.02 -31.37 -31.91
C ILE A 208 14.47 -30.92 -31.91
N ASN A 209 14.69 -29.63 -31.66
CA ASN A 209 16.01 -29.08 -31.38
C ASN A 209 16.21 -29.04 -29.87
N THR A 210 17.24 -29.72 -29.35
CA THR A 210 17.55 -29.79 -27.92
C THR A 210 18.93 -29.23 -27.65
N VAL A 211 19.04 -28.27 -26.75
CA VAL A 211 20.31 -27.75 -26.22
C VAL A 211 20.40 -28.15 -24.76
N THR A 212 21.46 -28.87 -24.38
CA THR A 212 21.66 -29.39 -23.03
C THR A 212 22.88 -28.73 -22.39
N PHE A 213 22.67 -28.10 -21.23
CA PHE A 213 23.70 -27.54 -20.38
C PHE A 213 24.09 -28.60 -19.34
N HIS A 214 25.14 -29.38 -19.64
CA HIS A 214 25.43 -30.62 -18.92
C HIS A 214 25.72 -30.42 -17.44
N ASP A 215 26.40 -29.34 -17.06
CA ASP A 215 26.78 -29.08 -15.67
C ASP A 215 25.57 -28.82 -14.77
N TYR A 216 24.44 -28.45 -15.38
CA TYR A 216 23.17 -28.21 -14.70
C TYR A 216 22.12 -29.28 -15.01
N GLY A 217 22.39 -30.20 -15.94
CA GLY A 217 21.41 -31.18 -16.42
C GLY A 217 20.14 -30.55 -17.01
N VAL A 218 20.19 -29.30 -17.47
CA VAL A 218 19.03 -28.58 -18.03
C VAL A 218 18.98 -28.77 -19.53
N SER A 219 17.81 -29.14 -20.05
CA SER A 219 17.56 -29.22 -21.49
C SER A 219 16.55 -28.17 -21.92
N VAL A 220 16.95 -27.30 -22.84
CA VAL A 220 16.05 -26.35 -23.52
C VAL A 220 15.74 -26.90 -24.89
N MET A 221 14.46 -27.07 -25.20
CA MET A 221 13.96 -27.73 -26.39
C MET A 221 13.08 -26.79 -27.21
N GLN A 222 13.04 -27.04 -28.51
CA GLN A 222 12.13 -26.35 -29.44
C GLN A 222 11.45 -27.37 -30.35
N ILE A 223 10.13 -27.29 -30.41
CA ILE A 223 9.25 -28.10 -31.26
C ILE A 223 8.47 -27.17 -32.18
N ASN A 224 8.52 -27.45 -33.48
CA ASN A 224 7.78 -26.65 -34.46
C ASN A 224 6.34 -27.18 -34.57
N SER A 225 5.37 -26.42 -34.07
CA SER A 225 3.94 -26.69 -34.22
C SER A 225 3.20 -25.42 -34.57
N LEU A 226 3.10 -25.13 -35.87
CA LEU A 226 2.62 -23.84 -36.39
C LEU A 226 1.21 -23.48 -35.89
N TYR A 227 0.35 -24.49 -35.72
CA TYR A 227 -1.07 -24.34 -35.37
C TYR A 227 -1.41 -24.99 -34.02
N LEU A 228 -0.44 -25.61 -33.32
CA LEU A 228 -0.63 -26.51 -32.16
C LEU A 228 -1.40 -27.80 -32.47
N VAL A 229 -2.52 -27.70 -33.20
CA VAL A 229 -3.30 -28.82 -33.73
C VAL A 229 -2.67 -29.43 -34.99
N ASP A 230 -3.08 -30.65 -35.31
CA ASP A 230 -2.41 -31.44 -36.34
C ASP A 230 -2.80 -31.08 -37.78
N ILE A 231 -1.85 -31.27 -38.69
CA ILE A 231 -2.11 -31.35 -40.12
C ILE A 231 -1.89 -32.80 -40.56
N GLU A 232 -2.95 -33.42 -41.06
CA GLU A 232 -2.94 -34.81 -41.52
C GLU A 232 -2.90 -34.87 -43.05
N GLN A 233 -2.08 -35.75 -43.61
CA GLN A 233 -2.11 -36.04 -45.04
C GLN A 233 -3.21 -37.06 -45.32
N LYS A 234 -4.32 -36.64 -45.94
CA LYS A 234 -5.41 -37.52 -46.40
C LYS A 234 -5.37 -37.65 -47.92
N LYS A 235 -6.13 -38.60 -48.48
CA LYS A 235 -6.25 -38.79 -49.95
C LYS A 235 -6.65 -37.50 -50.68
N ILE A 236 -7.44 -36.65 -50.02
CA ILE A 236 -7.92 -35.36 -50.55
C ILE A 236 -6.89 -34.21 -50.44
N GLY A 237 -5.78 -34.40 -49.74
CA GLY A 237 -4.77 -33.37 -49.47
C GLY A 237 -4.44 -33.20 -47.98
N ARG A 238 -3.74 -32.12 -47.64
CA ARG A 238 -3.38 -31.77 -46.26
C ARG A 238 -4.60 -31.20 -45.53
N VAL A 239 -4.99 -31.80 -44.42
CA VAL A 239 -6.17 -31.40 -43.64
C VAL A 239 -5.73 -30.87 -42.29
N LEU A 240 -6.05 -29.61 -41.98
CA LEU A 240 -5.89 -29.05 -40.64
C LEU A 240 -7.03 -29.56 -39.75
N ASN A 241 -6.71 -30.48 -38.85
CA ASN A 241 -7.68 -31.08 -37.95
C ASN A 241 -7.76 -30.24 -36.66
N LEU A 242 -8.85 -29.48 -36.49
CA LEU A 242 -8.99 -28.56 -35.35
C LEU A 242 -9.21 -29.25 -34.01
N GLU A 243 -9.42 -30.57 -33.99
CA GLU A 243 -9.77 -31.35 -32.79
C GLU A 243 -8.68 -32.37 -32.39
N SER A 244 -7.54 -32.38 -33.10
CA SER A 244 -6.44 -33.33 -32.86
C SER A 244 -5.14 -32.65 -32.41
N ILE A 245 -4.50 -33.24 -31.40
CA ILE A 245 -3.17 -32.87 -30.88
C ILE A 245 -2.35 -34.13 -30.56
N ASN A 246 -1.95 -34.85 -31.60
CA ASN A 246 -1.17 -36.09 -31.52
C ASN A 246 0.22 -35.86 -30.90
N GLN A 247 0.81 -34.70 -31.19
CA GLN A 247 2.10 -34.28 -30.62
C GLN A 247 2.05 -34.00 -29.11
N GLY A 248 0.85 -33.91 -28.53
CA GLY A 248 0.66 -33.64 -27.10
C GLY A 248 1.32 -34.68 -26.20
N SER A 249 1.43 -35.94 -26.65
CA SER A 249 2.14 -37.00 -25.93
C SER A 249 3.60 -36.65 -25.61
N VAL A 250 4.29 -35.95 -26.51
CA VAL A 250 5.69 -35.54 -26.34
C VAL A 250 5.82 -34.39 -25.32
N TRP A 251 4.76 -33.60 -25.14
CA TRP A 251 4.77 -32.42 -24.28
C TRP A 251 4.58 -32.76 -22.80
N LYS A 252 4.00 -33.93 -22.49
CA LYS A 252 3.63 -34.32 -21.11
C LYS A 252 4.83 -34.45 -20.16
N ASP A 253 6.00 -34.84 -20.68
CA ASP A 253 7.21 -35.10 -19.88
C ASP A 253 8.09 -33.86 -19.64
N MET A 254 7.50 -32.66 -19.76
CA MET A 254 8.21 -31.39 -19.69
C MET A 254 7.89 -30.66 -18.39
N ASP A 255 8.88 -30.02 -17.79
CA ASP A 255 8.70 -29.25 -16.56
C ASP A 255 8.19 -27.83 -16.84
N VAL A 256 8.54 -27.26 -17.99
CA VAL A 256 8.07 -25.95 -18.43
C VAL A 256 7.66 -26.01 -19.91
N LEU A 257 6.38 -25.76 -20.17
CA LEU A 257 5.77 -25.71 -21.50
C LEU A 257 5.52 -24.25 -21.91
N ILE A 258 6.14 -23.80 -23.00
CA ILE A 258 5.97 -22.43 -23.51
C ILE A 258 5.36 -22.51 -24.91
N PHE A 259 4.09 -22.17 -25.02
CA PHE A 259 3.33 -22.24 -26.27
C PHE A 259 3.27 -20.89 -26.98
N ASN A 260 3.30 -20.90 -28.30
CA ASN A 260 2.95 -19.76 -29.14
C ASN A 260 2.23 -20.28 -30.39
N THR A 261 1.18 -19.59 -30.81
CA THR A 261 0.66 -19.71 -32.17
C THR A 261 -0.12 -18.45 -32.56
N GLY A 262 -0.22 -18.18 -33.87
CA GLY A 262 -1.03 -17.05 -34.38
C GLY A 262 -0.58 -16.59 -35.77
N LEU A 263 0.73 -16.48 -35.99
CA LEU A 263 1.30 -15.93 -37.23
C LEU A 263 0.83 -16.68 -38.48
N TRP A 264 0.79 -18.01 -38.42
CA TRP A 264 0.46 -18.86 -39.57
C TRP A 264 -1.04 -19.02 -39.82
N TRP A 265 -1.89 -18.60 -38.87
CA TRP A 265 -3.35 -18.69 -39.00
C TRP A 265 -3.90 -17.71 -40.01
N TYR A 266 -3.27 -16.55 -40.20
CA TYR A 266 -3.76 -15.52 -41.12
C TYR A 266 -3.35 -15.74 -42.60
N ARG A 267 -2.50 -16.72 -42.89
CA ARG A 267 -2.05 -16.99 -44.27
C ARG A 267 -3.18 -17.49 -45.16
N LYS A 268 -3.20 -16.96 -46.39
CA LYS A 268 -4.16 -17.30 -47.45
C LYS A 268 -3.43 -17.78 -48.71
N GLY A 269 -4.17 -18.44 -49.60
CA GLY A 269 -3.66 -18.91 -50.89
C GLY A 269 -2.53 -19.95 -50.76
N PRO A 270 -1.56 -19.97 -51.70
CA PRO A 270 -0.51 -21.00 -51.76
C PRO A 270 0.44 -21.04 -50.55
N THR A 271 0.49 -19.96 -49.77
CA THR A 271 1.38 -19.86 -48.59
C THR A 271 0.83 -20.58 -47.35
N LYS A 272 -0.42 -21.05 -47.42
CA LYS A 272 -1.10 -21.84 -46.41
C LYS A 272 -0.53 -23.27 -46.38
N ARG A 273 -0.35 -23.82 -45.18
CA ARG A 273 0.28 -25.15 -44.99
C ARG A 273 -0.71 -26.32 -45.02
N TRP A 274 -1.98 -26.04 -45.23
CA TRP A 274 -3.08 -26.99 -45.30
C TRP A 274 -3.97 -26.67 -46.51
N ASP A 275 -4.71 -27.67 -47.00
CA ASP A 275 -5.58 -27.58 -48.18
C ASP A 275 -7.07 -27.57 -47.80
N TYR A 276 -7.41 -28.19 -46.66
CA TYR A 276 -8.75 -28.28 -46.08
C TYR A 276 -8.70 -28.10 -44.54
N VAL A 277 -9.84 -27.78 -43.93
CA VAL A 277 -10.03 -27.71 -42.46
C VAL A 277 -11.07 -28.74 -42.05
N GLN A 278 -10.80 -29.49 -40.98
CA GLN A 278 -11.75 -30.44 -40.41
C GLN A 278 -12.31 -29.93 -39.07
N GLU A 279 -13.62 -30.04 -38.92
CA GLU A 279 -14.40 -29.76 -37.70
C GLU A 279 -15.40 -30.91 -37.50
N GLY A 280 -15.20 -31.71 -36.43
CA GLY A 280 -15.89 -32.99 -36.27
C GLY A 280 -15.76 -33.87 -37.52
N ASP A 281 -16.89 -34.34 -38.03
CA ASP A 281 -16.96 -35.18 -39.23
C ASP A 281 -16.95 -34.38 -40.56
N LYS A 282 -16.95 -33.04 -40.50
CA LYS A 282 -17.02 -32.18 -41.70
C LYS A 282 -15.63 -31.76 -42.16
N ILE A 283 -15.35 -31.92 -43.45
CA ILE A 283 -14.15 -31.40 -44.11
C ILE A 283 -14.56 -30.24 -45.01
N LEU A 284 -14.07 -29.05 -44.68
CA LEU A 284 -14.33 -27.80 -45.38
C LEU A 284 -13.11 -27.39 -46.21
N LYS A 285 -13.34 -26.80 -47.39
CA LYS A 285 -12.24 -26.27 -48.22
C LYS A 285 -11.53 -25.10 -47.54
N ASP A 286 -12.26 -24.30 -46.78
CA ASP A 286 -11.74 -23.17 -46.04
C ASP A 286 -12.65 -22.81 -44.85
N MET A 287 -12.15 -22.03 -43.90
CA MET A 287 -12.89 -21.55 -42.72
C MET A 287 -12.47 -20.12 -42.36
N ASP A 288 -13.32 -19.33 -41.71
CA ASP A 288 -12.87 -18.05 -41.13
C ASP A 288 -11.65 -18.25 -40.22
N ARG A 289 -10.65 -17.37 -40.30
CA ARG A 289 -9.37 -17.54 -39.60
C ARG A 289 -9.50 -17.40 -38.10
N ALA A 290 -10.31 -16.45 -37.63
CA ALA A 290 -10.53 -16.24 -36.20
C ALA A 290 -11.35 -17.38 -35.60
N VAL A 291 -12.33 -17.91 -36.36
CA VAL A 291 -13.09 -19.11 -35.97
C VAL A 291 -12.18 -20.33 -35.90
N ALA A 292 -11.37 -20.59 -36.92
CA ALA A 292 -10.43 -21.72 -36.94
C ALA A 292 -9.41 -21.61 -35.79
N PHE A 293 -8.84 -20.42 -35.57
CA PHE A 293 -7.91 -20.16 -34.48
C PHE A 293 -8.54 -20.42 -33.11
N ARG A 294 -9.74 -19.88 -32.88
CA ARG A 294 -10.49 -20.10 -31.62
C ARG A 294 -10.74 -21.58 -31.37
N LYS A 295 -11.16 -22.33 -32.39
CA LYS A 295 -11.44 -23.77 -32.26
C LYS A 295 -10.17 -24.56 -31.97
N GLY A 296 -9.10 -24.36 -32.74
CA GLY A 296 -7.83 -25.04 -32.50
C GLY A 296 -7.23 -24.70 -31.14
N LEU A 297 -7.29 -23.43 -30.71
CA LEU A 297 -6.82 -23.02 -29.39
C LEU A 297 -7.71 -23.57 -28.26
N THR A 298 -9.01 -23.72 -28.49
CA THR A 298 -9.93 -24.39 -27.53
C THR A 298 -9.57 -25.87 -27.39
N THR A 299 -9.19 -26.55 -28.47
CA THR A 299 -8.70 -27.93 -28.42
C THR A 299 -7.40 -28.03 -27.63
N TRP A 300 -6.47 -27.08 -27.82
CA TRP A 300 -5.27 -27.00 -26.99
C TRP A 300 -5.58 -26.76 -25.51
N ALA A 301 -6.53 -25.87 -25.20
CA ALA A 301 -6.93 -25.63 -23.81
C ALA A 301 -7.56 -26.87 -23.16
N LYS A 302 -8.39 -27.61 -23.91
CA LYS A 302 -8.93 -28.91 -23.48
C LYS A 302 -7.80 -29.90 -23.20
N TRP A 303 -6.80 -30.00 -24.08
CA TRP A 303 -5.64 -30.87 -23.88
C TRP A 303 -4.85 -30.48 -22.62
N VAL A 304 -4.66 -29.19 -22.33
CA VAL A 304 -4.03 -28.77 -21.06
C VAL A 304 -4.86 -29.26 -19.87
N ASP A 305 -6.17 -29.01 -19.88
CA ASP A 305 -7.09 -29.40 -18.81
C ASP A 305 -7.19 -30.92 -18.60
N SER A 306 -7.07 -31.73 -19.65
CA SER A 306 -7.10 -33.19 -19.54
C SER A 306 -5.73 -33.79 -19.21
N ASP A 307 -4.67 -33.35 -19.86
CA ASP A 307 -3.43 -34.12 -19.95
C ASP A 307 -2.26 -33.58 -19.13
N VAL A 308 -2.26 -32.30 -18.75
CA VAL A 308 -1.10 -31.66 -18.08
C VAL A 308 -1.23 -31.69 -16.56
N ASP A 309 -0.26 -32.26 -15.84
CA ASP A 309 -0.19 -32.14 -14.37
C ASP A 309 0.46 -30.81 -13.97
N THR A 310 -0.35 -29.79 -13.68
CA THR A 310 0.15 -28.44 -13.34
C THR A 310 0.84 -28.34 -11.97
N ASN A 311 0.83 -29.41 -11.17
CA ASN A 311 1.66 -29.50 -9.97
C ASN A 311 3.13 -29.77 -10.32
N LYS A 312 3.39 -30.38 -11.47
CA LYS A 312 4.74 -30.71 -11.97
C LYS A 312 5.19 -29.81 -13.10
N THR A 313 4.25 -29.46 -13.98
CA THR A 313 4.53 -28.74 -15.22
C THR A 313 3.98 -27.31 -15.15
N LYS A 314 4.84 -26.33 -15.40
CA LYS A 314 4.41 -24.93 -15.57
C LYS A 314 4.05 -24.69 -17.03
N VAL A 315 2.85 -24.15 -17.26
CA VAL A 315 2.35 -23.86 -18.61
C VAL A 315 2.33 -22.35 -18.82
N VAL A 316 3.01 -21.90 -19.87
CA VAL A 316 3.10 -20.51 -20.30
C VAL A 316 2.57 -20.42 -21.72
N PHE A 317 1.68 -19.46 -21.98
CA PHE A 317 1.29 -19.07 -23.33
C PHE A 317 1.92 -17.73 -23.66
N GLN A 318 2.76 -17.68 -24.68
CA GLN A 318 3.35 -16.45 -25.19
C GLN A 318 2.29 -15.65 -25.95
N GLY A 319 2.11 -14.38 -25.56
CA GLY A 319 1.25 -13.45 -26.28
C GLY A 319 1.68 -13.22 -27.73
N THR A 320 0.77 -12.69 -28.53
CA THR A 320 0.95 -12.48 -29.97
C THR A 320 2.15 -11.56 -30.26
N SER A 321 3.09 -12.02 -31.08
CA SER A 321 4.16 -11.17 -31.62
C SER A 321 3.63 -10.36 -32.81
N PRO A 322 3.76 -9.03 -32.82
CA PRO A 322 3.31 -8.19 -33.93
C PRO A 322 4.29 -8.23 -35.11
N SER A 323 3.85 -7.68 -36.24
CA SER A 323 4.66 -7.39 -37.42
C SER A 323 4.53 -5.92 -37.80
N HIS A 324 5.57 -5.33 -38.41
CA HIS A 324 5.60 -3.90 -38.76
C HIS A 324 5.78 -3.68 -40.27
N TYR A 325 4.79 -4.10 -41.07
CA TYR A 325 4.76 -3.88 -42.53
C TYR A 325 3.92 -2.67 -42.97
N ASN A 326 3.28 -1.94 -42.05
CA ASN A 326 2.45 -0.80 -42.40
C ASN A 326 2.62 0.36 -41.41
N GLY A 327 3.31 1.41 -41.84
CA GLY A 327 3.60 2.57 -41.01
C GLY A 327 2.37 3.36 -40.55
N GLN A 328 1.22 3.18 -41.20
CA GLN A 328 -0.02 3.78 -40.73
C GLN A 328 -0.39 3.29 -39.32
N GLU A 329 -0.04 2.05 -38.96
CA GLU A 329 -0.31 1.48 -37.64
C GLU A 329 0.45 2.18 -36.50
N TRP A 330 1.53 2.91 -36.82
CA TRP A 330 2.28 3.76 -35.88
C TRP A 330 2.29 5.25 -36.26
N ASN A 331 1.23 5.73 -36.93
CA ASN A 331 1.04 7.12 -37.33
C ASN A 331 2.15 7.70 -38.23
N LYS A 332 2.75 6.85 -39.08
CA LYS A 332 3.73 7.24 -40.11
C LYS A 332 3.20 6.85 -41.50
N PRO A 333 2.19 7.57 -42.02
CA PRO A 333 1.67 7.31 -43.36
C PRO A 333 2.80 7.49 -44.40
N GLY A 334 2.92 6.53 -45.32
CA GLY A 334 3.98 6.49 -46.34
C GLY A 334 5.17 5.59 -46.00
N VAL A 335 5.31 5.14 -44.75
CA VAL A 335 6.24 4.07 -44.38
C VAL A 335 5.60 2.72 -44.67
N ILE A 336 6.25 1.89 -45.49
CA ILE A 336 5.70 0.63 -46.03
C ILE A 336 6.35 -0.64 -45.46
N ASP A 337 7.35 -0.49 -44.60
CA ASP A 337 8.04 -1.57 -43.90
C ASP A 337 8.80 -1.02 -42.68
N CYS A 338 9.59 -1.86 -42.03
CA CYS A 338 10.36 -1.56 -40.82
C CYS A 338 11.80 -1.09 -41.11
N ALA A 339 12.19 -0.86 -42.37
CA ALA A 339 13.61 -0.82 -42.74
C ALA A 339 14.40 0.35 -42.15
N ASN A 340 13.75 1.51 -42.05
CA ASN A 340 14.38 2.75 -41.58
C ASN A 340 14.04 3.07 -40.13
N GLU A 341 13.40 2.14 -39.41
CA GLU A 341 13.03 2.31 -38.02
C GLU A 341 14.19 1.88 -37.11
N THR A 342 14.76 2.83 -36.37
CA THR A 342 15.96 2.61 -35.53
C THR A 342 15.72 2.82 -34.03
N GLU A 343 14.54 3.33 -33.68
CA GLU A 343 14.11 3.59 -32.31
C GLU A 343 12.68 3.08 -32.06
N PRO A 344 12.38 2.67 -30.82
CA PRO A 344 11.03 2.27 -30.43
C PRO A 344 10.08 3.47 -30.42
N MET A 345 8.79 3.17 -30.31
CA MET A 345 7.79 4.18 -30.01
C MET A 345 7.89 4.62 -28.55
N SER A 346 7.79 5.93 -28.32
CA SER A 346 7.73 6.52 -26.99
C SER A 346 6.38 6.26 -26.32
N GLY A 347 6.40 6.07 -25.00
CA GLY A 347 5.20 5.88 -24.18
C GLY A 347 4.84 4.40 -23.94
N SER A 348 3.57 4.17 -23.62
CA SER A 348 3.05 2.87 -23.16
C SER A 348 1.87 2.35 -24.00
N THR A 349 1.48 3.06 -25.05
CA THR A 349 0.29 2.77 -25.86
C THR A 349 0.64 2.74 -27.34
N TYR A 350 0.16 1.72 -28.05
CA TYR A 350 0.28 1.61 -29.50
C TYR A 350 -0.99 2.16 -30.17
N PRO A 351 -0.87 2.99 -31.22
CA PRO A 351 -2.05 3.64 -31.84
C PRO A 351 -2.85 2.71 -32.76
N GLY A 352 -2.23 1.63 -33.28
CA GLY A 352 -2.93 0.61 -34.06
C GLY A 352 -3.91 -0.23 -33.23
N ALA A 353 -4.87 -0.87 -33.90
CA ALA A 353 -5.88 -1.70 -33.25
C ALA A 353 -5.25 -2.93 -32.55
N SER A 354 -5.87 -3.36 -31.45
CA SER A 354 -5.47 -4.59 -30.76
C SER A 354 -5.68 -5.82 -31.67
N PRO A 355 -4.69 -6.73 -31.81
CA PRO A 355 -4.83 -7.89 -32.68
C PRO A 355 -5.97 -8.81 -32.25
N LEU A 356 -6.85 -9.17 -33.19
CA LEU A 356 -8.00 -10.07 -32.92
C LEU A 356 -7.57 -11.41 -32.31
N VAL A 357 -6.40 -11.95 -32.69
CA VAL A 357 -5.86 -13.19 -32.11
C VAL A 357 -5.53 -13.03 -30.61
N LEU A 358 -5.09 -11.86 -30.15
CA LEU A 358 -4.86 -11.64 -28.72
C LEU A 358 -6.18 -11.75 -27.93
N GLN A 359 -7.26 -11.15 -28.44
CA GLN A 359 -8.58 -11.25 -27.81
C GLN A 359 -9.06 -12.70 -27.73
N VAL A 360 -8.80 -13.51 -28.77
CA VAL A 360 -9.15 -14.94 -28.76
C VAL A 360 -8.31 -15.70 -27.74
N VAL A 361 -7.01 -15.41 -27.63
CA VAL A 361 -6.13 -16.02 -26.61
C VAL A 361 -6.65 -15.72 -25.20
N GLU A 362 -6.92 -14.46 -24.88
CA GLU A 362 -7.44 -14.05 -23.56
C GLU A 362 -8.80 -14.71 -23.24
N GLN A 363 -9.68 -14.82 -24.24
CA GLN A 363 -10.99 -15.48 -24.09
C GLN A 363 -10.89 -17.00 -23.90
N VAL A 364 -9.91 -17.66 -24.50
CA VAL A 364 -9.71 -19.11 -24.29
C VAL A 364 -9.03 -19.36 -22.94
N LEU A 365 -8.03 -18.56 -22.58
CA LEU A 365 -7.34 -18.66 -21.29
C LEU A 365 -8.24 -18.32 -20.10
N SER A 366 -9.28 -17.49 -20.25
CA SER A 366 -10.24 -17.23 -19.17
C SER A 366 -11.19 -18.42 -18.88
N ARG A 367 -11.23 -19.42 -19.77
CA ARG A 367 -12.11 -20.60 -19.67
C ARG A 367 -11.38 -21.88 -19.31
N ILE A 368 -10.05 -21.88 -19.35
CA ILE A 368 -9.21 -23.02 -18.99
C ILE A 368 -9.28 -23.25 -17.49
N LYS A 369 -9.37 -24.52 -17.05
CA LYS A 369 -9.50 -24.85 -15.63
C LYS A 369 -8.15 -24.86 -14.92
N LYS A 370 -7.11 -25.33 -15.60
CA LYS A 370 -5.75 -25.42 -15.06
C LYS A 370 -4.98 -24.11 -15.22
N PRO A 371 -4.07 -23.79 -14.29
CA PRO A 371 -3.33 -22.53 -14.34
C PRO A 371 -2.41 -22.47 -15.57
N VAL A 372 -2.63 -21.46 -16.41
CA VAL A 372 -1.75 -21.09 -17.52
C VAL A 372 -1.37 -19.63 -17.38
N HIS A 373 -0.07 -19.35 -17.48
CA HIS A 373 0.45 -17.99 -17.40
C HIS A 373 0.50 -17.36 -18.81
N LEU A 374 -0.22 -16.26 -19.02
CA LEU A 374 -0.08 -15.47 -20.24
C LEU A 374 1.15 -14.56 -20.12
N LEU A 375 2.16 -14.81 -20.95
CA LEU A 375 3.29 -13.90 -21.15
C LEU A 375 2.84 -12.80 -22.12
N ASN A 376 2.20 -11.74 -21.60
CA ASN A 376 1.54 -10.71 -22.41
C ASN A 376 2.54 -9.73 -23.05
N ILE A 377 3.22 -10.21 -24.09
CA ILE A 377 4.27 -9.47 -24.79
C ILE A 377 3.75 -8.55 -25.91
N THR A 378 2.45 -8.55 -26.22
CA THR A 378 1.95 -7.97 -27.48
C THR A 378 2.18 -6.47 -27.56
N THR A 379 1.64 -5.69 -26.61
CA THR A 379 1.73 -4.22 -26.66
C THR A 379 3.17 -3.73 -26.55
N LEU A 380 3.97 -4.28 -25.64
CA LEU A 380 5.38 -3.89 -25.51
C LEU A 380 6.17 -4.21 -26.80
N SER A 381 5.80 -5.27 -27.52
CA SER A 381 6.43 -5.63 -28.79
C SER A 381 5.97 -4.75 -29.95
N GLN A 382 4.72 -4.25 -29.93
CA GLN A 382 4.21 -3.31 -30.94
C GLN A 382 4.96 -1.98 -30.88
N LEU A 383 5.45 -1.59 -29.69
CA LEU A 383 6.27 -0.40 -29.55
C LEU A 383 7.68 -0.57 -30.14
N ARG A 384 8.10 -1.78 -30.53
CA ARG A 384 9.46 -2.10 -30.99
C ARG A 384 9.63 -2.20 -32.50
N LYS A 385 9.02 -1.29 -33.26
CA LYS A 385 9.18 -1.22 -34.73
C LYS A 385 10.65 -1.23 -35.21
N ASP A 386 11.60 -0.86 -34.34
CA ASP A 386 13.04 -0.86 -34.56
C ASP A 386 13.73 -2.24 -34.51
N ALA A 387 13.18 -3.23 -33.81
CA ALA A 387 13.95 -4.42 -33.42
C ALA A 387 13.94 -5.57 -34.45
N HIS A 388 13.37 -5.35 -35.64
CA HIS A 388 13.25 -6.35 -36.70
C HIS A 388 14.54 -6.56 -37.50
N PRO A 389 14.80 -7.74 -38.08
CA PRO A 389 15.93 -7.93 -38.98
C PRO A 389 15.89 -7.03 -40.21
N SER A 390 14.71 -6.62 -40.68
CA SER A 390 14.56 -5.87 -41.92
C SER A 390 15.24 -6.66 -43.05
N SER A 391 16.07 -6.03 -43.88
CA SER A 391 16.92 -6.65 -44.91
C SER A 391 18.21 -7.25 -44.35
N TYR A 392 18.56 -6.97 -43.09
CA TYR A 392 19.77 -7.47 -42.42
C TYR A 392 19.61 -8.88 -41.89
N ASN A 393 19.16 -9.77 -42.75
CA ASN A 393 19.02 -11.18 -42.46
C ASN A 393 19.77 -11.99 -43.52
N GLY A 394 20.27 -13.17 -43.16
CA GLY A 394 21.02 -14.02 -44.07
C GLY A 394 20.18 -14.74 -45.13
N VAL A 395 18.89 -14.38 -45.25
CA VAL A 395 18.03 -14.84 -46.35
C VAL A 395 17.77 -13.77 -47.41
N ARG A 396 17.94 -12.48 -47.07
CA ARG A 396 17.81 -11.23 -47.85
C ARG A 396 16.43 -10.58 -48.06
N PRO A 397 15.26 -11.26 -48.03
CA PRO A 397 13.95 -10.59 -48.07
C PRO A 397 13.69 -9.66 -46.87
N MET A 398 12.81 -8.68 -47.05
CA MET A 398 12.35 -7.79 -45.97
C MET A 398 11.61 -8.58 -44.87
N ASP A 399 12.17 -8.61 -43.67
CA ASP A 399 11.59 -9.29 -42.51
C ASP A 399 11.21 -8.30 -41.41
N CYS A 400 9.91 -7.99 -41.35
CA CYS A 400 9.29 -7.20 -40.29
C CYS A 400 8.38 -8.05 -39.40
N THR A 401 8.63 -9.37 -39.35
CA THR A 401 7.88 -10.34 -38.55
C THR A 401 8.73 -10.89 -37.42
N HIS A 402 9.95 -11.32 -37.75
CA HIS A 402 10.91 -11.86 -36.78
C HIS A 402 11.73 -10.75 -36.16
N TRP A 403 12.59 -11.09 -35.22
CA TRP A 403 13.32 -10.14 -34.38
C TRP A 403 14.82 -10.43 -34.41
N CYS A 404 15.61 -9.36 -34.39
CA CYS A 404 17.05 -9.46 -34.20
C CYS A 404 17.37 -10.13 -32.85
N ILE A 405 18.43 -10.95 -32.84
CA ILE A 405 19.04 -11.51 -31.63
C ILE A 405 20.48 -10.98 -31.55
N ALA A 406 20.89 -10.25 -30.51
CA ALA A 406 20.16 -9.78 -29.34
C ALA A 406 19.09 -8.72 -29.70
N GLY A 407 18.11 -8.51 -28.82
CA GLY A 407 17.00 -7.58 -29.06
C GLY A 407 15.74 -7.90 -28.26
N LEU A 408 14.58 -7.62 -28.84
CA LEU A 408 13.28 -7.77 -28.18
C LEU A 408 13.02 -9.18 -27.57
N PRO A 409 13.39 -10.31 -28.21
CA PRO A 409 13.20 -11.62 -27.59
C PRO A 409 13.98 -11.83 -26.29
N ASP A 410 15.06 -11.08 -26.05
CA ASP A 410 15.79 -11.14 -24.77
C ASP A 410 14.91 -10.59 -23.64
N THR A 411 14.14 -9.52 -23.89
CA THR A 411 13.16 -8.98 -22.94
C THR A 411 11.99 -9.94 -22.71
N TRP A 412 11.57 -10.71 -23.73
CA TRP A 412 10.58 -11.78 -23.51
C TRP A 412 11.12 -12.84 -22.54
N ASN A 413 12.41 -13.17 -22.63
CA ASN A 413 13.08 -14.07 -21.70
C ASN A 413 13.29 -13.48 -20.30
N GLU A 414 13.49 -12.16 -20.18
CA GLU A 414 13.48 -11.46 -18.88
C GLU A 414 12.11 -11.58 -18.20
N LEU A 415 11.02 -11.36 -18.96
CA LEU A 415 9.65 -11.52 -18.46
C LEU A 415 9.34 -12.98 -18.13
N LEU A 416 9.81 -13.94 -18.94
CA LEU A 416 9.66 -15.37 -18.69
C LEU A 416 10.40 -15.78 -17.41
N TYR A 417 11.63 -15.29 -17.21
CA TYR A 417 12.41 -15.51 -16.00
C TYR A 417 11.66 -14.99 -14.77
N ALA A 418 11.18 -13.74 -14.80
CA ALA A 418 10.38 -13.16 -13.73
C ALA A 418 9.10 -13.98 -13.44
N ALA A 419 8.41 -14.45 -14.48
CA ALA A 419 7.23 -15.30 -14.34
C ALA A 419 7.52 -16.65 -13.65
N ILE A 420 8.60 -17.32 -14.07
CA ILE A 420 9.03 -18.60 -13.50
C ILE A 420 9.43 -18.43 -12.03
N LEU A 421 10.17 -17.36 -11.71
CA LEU A 421 10.57 -17.07 -10.33
C LEU A 421 9.39 -16.85 -9.40
N ASN A 422 8.42 -16.03 -9.82
CA ASN A 422 7.20 -15.84 -9.06
C ASN A 422 6.43 -17.15 -8.85
N ALA A 423 6.41 -18.03 -9.85
CA ALA A 423 5.77 -19.33 -9.70
C ALA A 423 6.52 -20.22 -8.70
N LEU A 424 7.86 -20.28 -8.76
CA LEU A 424 8.68 -21.08 -7.85
C LEU A 424 8.62 -20.58 -6.40
N ILE A 425 8.52 -19.27 -6.18
CA ILE A 425 8.35 -18.69 -4.84
C ILE A 425 7.01 -19.12 -4.23
N ARG A 426 5.91 -19.04 -5.01
CA ARG A 426 4.58 -19.50 -4.57
C ARG A 426 4.53 -21.01 -4.27
N ASP A 427 5.24 -21.83 -5.05
CA ASP A 427 5.34 -23.27 -4.82
C ASP A 427 6.14 -23.60 -3.54
N ALA A 428 7.21 -22.86 -3.27
CA ALA A 428 8.00 -23.03 -2.04
C ALA A 428 7.19 -22.66 -0.78
N GLU A 429 6.31 -21.65 -0.87
CA GLU A 429 5.42 -21.24 0.21
C GLU A 429 4.27 -22.23 0.47
N SER A 430 3.90 -23.05 -0.52
CA SER A 430 2.87 -24.09 -0.42
C SER A 430 3.42 -25.47 -0.05
N GLY A 431 4.67 -25.80 -0.42
CA GLY A 431 5.34 -27.07 -0.09
C GLY A 431 5.76 -27.25 1.38
N LEU A 432 5.82 -26.17 2.16
CA LEU A 432 6.14 -26.20 3.59
C LEU A 432 4.99 -26.76 4.47
N CYS A 433 3.82 -27.05 3.90
CA CYS A 433 2.67 -27.64 4.62
C CYS A 433 2.47 -29.16 4.38
N SER A 434 3.38 -29.86 3.69
CA SER A 434 3.11 -31.22 3.17
C SER A 434 3.90 -32.38 3.82
N ARG A 435 4.64 -32.15 4.92
CA ARG A 435 5.56 -33.17 5.50
C ARG A 435 5.29 -33.60 6.95
N SER A 436 4.03 -33.61 7.40
CA SER A 436 3.66 -34.18 8.69
C SER A 436 2.26 -34.83 8.65
N LYS A 437 2.16 -36.00 8.02
CA LYS A 437 1.05 -36.94 8.20
C LYS A 437 1.60 -38.35 8.01
N ASN A 438 1.90 -39.03 9.12
CA ASN A 438 1.86 -40.50 9.27
C ASN A 438 2.26 -40.88 10.70
N ALA A 439 1.27 -41.07 11.57
CA ALA A 439 1.18 -42.19 12.52
C ALA A 439 -0.08 -42.08 13.40
N PHE A 440 -0.95 -43.08 13.24
CA PHE A 440 -1.96 -43.64 14.16
C PHE A 440 -3.32 -42.92 14.47
N PHE A 441 -4.38 -43.72 14.24
CA PHE A 441 -5.86 -43.55 14.29
C PHE A 441 -6.45 -43.50 15.73
N PRO A 442 -7.80 -43.48 15.95
CA PRO A 442 -8.90 -42.67 15.37
C PRO A 442 -9.86 -42.05 16.44
N GLN A 443 -10.72 -41.11 16.03
CA GLN A 443 -12.20 -41.09 16.20
C GLN A 443 -12.76 -39.67 16.42
N GLU A 444 -13.82 -39.40 15.65
CA GLU A 444 -14.80 -38.31 15.68
C GLU A 444 -14.41 -36.88 15.28
N ALA A 445 -15.38 -36.29 14.58
CA ALA A 445 -15.21 -35.27 13.57
C ALA A 445 -15.52 -33.88 14.12
N GLU A 446 -14.55 -32.98 14.08
CA GLU A 446 -14.80 -31.55 14.02
C GLU A 446 -13.88 -30.88 13.00
N ALA A 447 -14.51 -30.15 12.07
CA ALA A 447 -13.84 -29.37 11.05
C ALA A 447 -13.03 -28.23 11.69
N ASN A 448 -11.73 -28.16 11.41
CA ASN A 448 -10.92 -26.99 11.78
C ASN A 448 -9.99 -26.54 10.65
N SER A 449 -10.19 -25.28 10.26
CA SER A 449 -9.45 -24.50 9.27
C SER A 449 -8.06 -24.11 9.76
N SER A 450 -7.08 -23.96 8.85
CA SER A 450 -5.82 -23.25 9.14
C SER A 450 -5.59 -22.10 8.16
N SER A 451 -6.09 -20.92 8.51
CA SER A 451 -5.77 -19.64 7.87
C SER A 451 -4.37 -19.16 8.31
N LYS A 452 -3.48 -18.84 7.36
CA LYS A 452 -2.46 -17.80 7.63
C LYS A 452 -3.22 -16.48 7.84
N ARG A 453 -3.12 -15.90 9.03
CA ARG A 453 -3.86 -14.66 9.41
C ARG A 453 -3.42 -13.50 8.51
N ARG A 454 -4.24 -13.16 7.51
CA ARG A 454 -4.12 -11.87 6.80
C ARG A 454 -4.25 -10.73 7.82
N LYS A 455 -3.40 -9.71 7.70
CA LYS A 455 -3.44 -8.51 8.57
C LYS A 455 -4.73 -7.71 8.32
N GLN A 456 -5.16 -6.95 9.32
CA GLN A 456 -6.34 -6.11 9.22
C GLN A 456 -6.11 -4.95 8.25
N CYS A 457 -7.17 -4.50 7.55
CA CYS A 457 -7.08 -3.41 6.58
C CYS A 457 -6.74 -2.08 7.26
N HIS A 458 -5.58 -1.53 6.90
CA HIS A 458 -5.12 -0.19 7.28
C HIS A 458 -4.91 0.66 6.02
N LYS A 459 -4.89 1.99 6.18
CA LYS A 459 -4.70 2.95 5.08
C LYS A 459 -3.45 2.65 4.23
N ASP A 460 -2.46 1.98 4.81
CA ASP A 460 -1.16 1.68 4.20
C ASP A 460 -0.99 0.22 3.74
N ASN A 461 -1.96 -0.68 3.99
CA ASN A 461 -1.83 -2.13 3.77
C ASN A 461 -2.64 -2.67 2.56
N GLY A 462 -2.81 -1.87 1.51
CA GLY A 462 -3.46 -2.28 0.27
C GLY A 462 -4.87 -1.71 0.09
N ASP A 463 -5.40 -1.86 -1.13
CA ASP A 463 -6.66 -1.26 -1.54
C ASP A 463 -7.86 -2.08 -1.01
N MET A 464 -8.52 -1.57 0.06
CA MET A 464 -9.66 -2.24 0.68
C MET A 464 -10.89 -2.39 -0.25
N TYR A 465 -10.91 -1.68 -1.38
CA TYR A 465 -11.99 -1.71 -2.36
C TYR A 465 -11.75 -2.72 -3.49
N ARG A 466 -10.57 -3.37 -3.53
CA ARG A 466 -10.23 -4.43 -4.50
C ARG A 466 -10.15 -5.79 -3.82
N GLY A 467 -10.94 -6.73 -4.33
CA GLY A 467 -11.23 -7.95 -3.62
C GLY A 467 -12.22 -8.83 -4.37
N SER A 468 -12.80 -9.78 -3.64
CA SER A 468 -13.87 -10.64 -4.13
C SER A 468 -14.91 -10.90 -3.04
N TRP A 469 -16.11 -11.28 -3.44
CA TRP A 469 -17.14 -11.72 -2.51
C TRP A 469 -16.89 -13.17 -2.10
N VAL A 470 -16.90 -13.40 -0.79
CA VAL A 470 -16.68 -14.73 -0.20
C VAL A 470 -17.90 -15.08 0.63
N GLN A 471 -18.41 -16.29 0.46
CA GLN A 471 -19.49 -16.79 1.29
C GLN A 471 -18.99 -17.05 2.71
N ASP A 472 -19.69 -16.53 3.69
CA ASP A 472 -19.41 -16.63 5.12
C ASP A 472 -20.73 -16.78 5.88
N LYS A 473 -20.93 -17.95 6.48
CA LYS A 473 -22.16 -18.30 7.23
C LYS A 473 -22.35 -17.46 8.49
N SER A 474 -21.34 -16.70 8.94
CA SER A 474 -21.46 -15.76 10.05
C SER A 474 -22.09 -14.42 9.67
N TYR A 475 -22.49 -14.26 8.40
CA TYR A 475 -23.30 -13.17 7.87
C TYR A 475 -24.74 -13.66 7.61
N PRO A 476 -25.75 -12.79 7.73
CA PRO A 476 -25.64 -11.34 7.96
C PRO A 476 -25.23 -11.00 9.40
N LEU A 477 -24.80 -9.75 9.62
CA LEU A 477 -24.30 -9.32 10.94
C LEU A 477 -25.41 -9.19 12.00
N TYR A 478 -26.68 -9.19 11.56
CA TYR A 478 -27.86 -9.13 12.41
C TYR A 478 -29.07 -9.73 11.67
N ASN A 479 -30.11 -10.05 12.42
CA ASN A 479 -31.40 -10.42 11.86
C ASN A 479 -32.16 -9.14 11.44
N SER A 480 -32.31 -8.90 10.14
CA SER A 480 -33.00 -7.70 9.62
C SER A 480 -34.47 -7.65 10.00
N SER A 481 -35.15 -8.79 10.19
CA SER A 481 -36.56 -8.82 10.61
C SER A 481 -36.79 -8.23 12.01
N ALA A 482 -35.74 -8.11 12.82
CA ALA A 482 -35.80 -7.48 14.14
C ALA A 482 -35.52 -5.96 14.11
N CYS A 483 -35.14 -5.38 12.97
CA CYS A 483 -34.86 -3.96 12.85
C CYS A 483 -36.13 -3.17 12.47
N PRO A 484 -36.64 -2.26 13.32
CA PRO A 484 -37.89 -1.54 13.06
C PRO A 484 -37.74 -0.39 12.04
N PHE A 485 -36.51 -0.06 11.65
CA PHE A 485 -36.22 1.12 10.83
C PHE A 485 -36.21 0.83 9.32
N ILE A 486 -36.31 -0.44 8.90
CA ILE A 486 -36.21 -0.82 7.49
C ILE A 486 -37.48 -0.40 6.76
N ARG A 487 -37.32 0.37 5.68
CA ARG A 487 -38.43 0.72 4.79
C ARG A 487 -38.83 -0.46 3.93
N LYS A 488 -40.10 -0.50 3.51
CA LYS A 488 -40.67 -1.66 2.81
C LYS A 488 -39.90 -2.05 1.55
N GLU A 489 -39.42 -1.06 0.80
CA GLU A 489 -38.62 -1.22 -0.41
C GLU A 489 -37.29 -1.95 -0.21
N PHE A 490 -36.78 -2.04 1.01
CA PHE A 490 -35.50 -2.70 1.30
C PHE A 490 -35.64 -3.94 2.20
N ASP A 491 -36.86 -4.27 2.66
CA ASP A 491 -37.13 -5.36 3.62
C ASP A 491 -37.50 -6.67 2.92
N CYS A 492 -36.54 -7.23 2.19
CA CYS A 492 -36.77 -8.39 1.31
C CYS A 492 -37.27 -9.64 2.06
N LEU A 493 -36.78 -9.87 3.27
CA LEU A 493 -37.23 -11.01 4.09
C LEU A 493 -38.71 -10.87 4.47
N LYS A 494 -39.12 -9.68 4.93
CA LYS A 494 -40.52 -9.43 5.28
C LYS A 494 -41.45 -9.55 4.08
N TYR A 495 -41.00 -9.14 2.90
CA TYR A 495 -41.77 -9.22 1.66
C TYR A 495 -41.56 -10.51 0.88
N GLY A 496 -41.12 -11.58 1.55
CA GLY A 496 -41.26 -12.95 1.07
C GLY A 496 -40.18 -13.42 0.09
N ARG A 497 -39.00 -12.79 0.09
CA ARG A 497 -37.87 -13.29 -0.70
C ARG A 497 -37.45 -14.68 -0.19
N PRO A 498 -37.48 -15.73 -1.02
CA PRO A 498 -37.30 -17.11 -0.57
C PRO A 498 -35.82 -17.55 -0.43
N ASP A 499 -34.91 -16.94 -1.19
CA ASP A 499 -33.49 -17.25 -1.13
C ASP A 499 -32.78 -16.39 -0.07
N HIS A 500 -31.91 -17.01 0.73
CA HIS A 500 -31.16 -16.32 1.79
C HIS A 500 -29.65 -16.26 1.53
N LEU A 501 -29.19 -16.81 0.40
CA LEU A 501 -27.76 -16.92 0.10
C LEU A 501 -27.09 -15.55 -0.05
N TYR A 502 -27.81 -14.56 -0.60
CA TYR A 502 -27.35 -13.18 -0.75
C TYR A 502 -26.95 -12.50 0.57
N LEU A 503 -27.49 -12.95 1.71
CA LEU A 503 -27.16 -12.44 3.05
C LEU A 503 -25.84 -12.99 3.59
N GLN A 504 -25.34 -14.09 3.04
CA GLN A 504 -24.18 -14.83 3.55
C GLN A 504 -22.88 -14.45 2.84
N TYR A 505 -22.80 -13.27 2.21
CA TYR A 505 -21.58 -12.83 1.52
C TYR A 505 -20.91 -11.68 2.25
N ARG A 506 -19.59 -11.80 2.44
CA ARG A 506 -18.73 -10.71 2.91
C ARG A 506 -17.73 -10.33 1.85
N TRP A 507 -17.35 -9.06 1.83
CA TRP A 507 -16.26 -8.59 0.99
C TRP A 507 -14.92 -8.99 1.59
N GLN A 508 -14.06 -9.61 0.77
CA GLN A 508 -12.70 -9.95 1.13
C GLN A 508 -11.75 -9.14 0.23
N PRO A 509 -11.14 -8.07 0.76
CA PRO A 509 -10.05 -7.39 0.08
C PRO A 509 -8.89 -8.37 -0.19
N ASN A 510 -8.15 -8.12 -1.27
CA ASN A 510 -7.06 -8.99 -1.71
C ASN A 510 -5.91 -9.04 -0.68
N ASP A 511 -5.57 -7.86 -0.15
CA ASP A 511 -4.33 -7.66 0.62
C ASP A 511 -4.55 -7.68 2.14
N CYS A 512 -5.80 -7.58 2.59
CA CYS A 512 -6.12 -7.39 4.00
C CYS A 512 -7.50 -7.93 4.38
N ASN A 513 -7.74 -8.08 5.69
CA ASN A 513 -9.04 -8.41 6.24
C ASN A 513 -9.76 -7.16 6.75
N LEU A 514 -11.00 -6.94 6.32
CA LEU A 514 -11.82 -5.88 6.92
C LEU A 514 -12.04 -6.15 8.41
N PRO A 515 -11.98 -5.13 9.29
CA PRO A 515 -12.42 -5.26 10.67
C PRO A 515 -13.88 -5.74 10.70
N ARG A 516 -14.20 -6.74 11.53
CA ARG A 516 -15.60 -7.08 11.83
C ARG A 516 -16.23 -5.86 12.52
N PHE A 517 -17.47 -5.53 12.16
CA PHE A 517 -18.15 -4.36 12.71
C PHE A 517 -18.46 -4.55 14.20
N ASP A 518 -17.90 -3.69 15.05
CA ASP A 518 -18.24 -3.59 16.48
C ASP A 518 -19.16 -2.38 16.70
N GLY A 519 -20.48 -2.62 16.71
CA GLY A 519 -21.47 -1.55 16.85
C GLY A 519 -21.44 -0.84 18.21
N ARG A 520 -21.16 -1.54 19.31
CA ARG A 520 -21.08 -0.89 20.65
C ARG A 520 -19.80 -0.06 20.76
N GLY A 521 -18.67 -0.58 20.25
CA GLY A 521 -17.44 0.19 20.15
C GLY A 521 -17.60 1.43 19.27
N PHE A 522 -18.31 1.28 18.14
CA PHE A 522 -18.58 2.38 17.23
C PHE A 522 -19.50 3.46 17.83
N LEU A 523 -20.56 3.08 18.58
CA LEU A 523 -21.38 4.02 19.35
C LEU A 523 -20.57 4.78 20.41
N LYS A 524 -19.65 4.11 21.11
CA LYS A 524 -18.74 4.76 22.07
C LYS A 524 -17.78 5.74 21.39
N MET A 525 -17.22 5.35 20.25
CA MET A 525 -16.34 6.21 19.45
C MET A 525 -17.08 7.45 18.94
N LEU A 526 -18.36 7.30 18.58
CA LEU A 526 -19.21 8.38 18.11
C LEU A 526 -19.89 9.16 19.24
N LYS A 527 -19.63 8.87 20.52
CA LYS A 527 -20.37 9.47 21.64
C LYS A 527 -20.49 10.99 21.51
N GLY A 528 -21.71 11.50 21.56
CA GLY A 528 -22.03 12.92 21.41
C GLY A 528 -21.93 13.49 19.98
N LYS A 529 -21.60 12.67 18.97
CA LYS A 529 -21.41 13.10 17.58
C LYS A 529 -22.65 12.88 16.70
N LYS A 530 -22.68 13.62 15.59
CA LYS A 530 -23.73 13.59 14.59
C LYS A 530 -23.20 13.06 13.26
N VAL A 531 -23.75 11.94 12.80
CA VAL A 531 -23.48 11.35 11.49
C VAL A 531 -24.65 11.68 10.57
N MET A 532 -24.39 12.25 9.40
CA MET A 532 -25.42 12.61 8.43
C MET A 532 -25.12 12.05 7.05
N PHE A 533 -26.01 11.21 6.56
CA PHE A 533 -26.10 10.76 5.18
C PHE A 533 -26.87 11.81 4.38
N VAL A 534 -26.32 12.25 3.25
CA VAL A 534 -26.95 13.26 2.39
C VAL A 534 -27.00 12.72 0.98
N GLY A 535 -28.19 12.66 0.37
CA GLY A 535 -28.27 12.14 -0.99
C GLY A 535 -29.64 11.67 -1.44
N ASP A 536 -29.61 10.76 -2.42
CA ASP A 536 -30.77 10.09 -2.98
C ASP A 536 -31.23 8.89 -2.13
N SER A 537 -32.13 8.08 -2.68
CA SER A 537 -32.68 6.89 -2.02
C SER A 537 -31.64 5.82 -1.67
N LEU A 538 -30.47 5.81 -2.31
CA LEU A 538 -29.37 4.90 -1.97
C LEU A 538 -28.59 5.39 -0.74
N SER A 539 -28.55 6.71 -0.52
CA SER A 539 -28.08 7.29 0.74
C SER A 539 -29.01 6.90 1.90
N LEU A 540 -30.32 6.91 1.67
CA LEU A 540 -31.32 6.41 2.63
C LEU A 540 -31.15 4.92 2.92
N ASN A 541 -30.90 4.11 1.89
CA ASN A 541 -30.64 2.68 2.00
C ASN A 541 -29.40 2.42 2.88
N ASN A 542 -28.31 3.17 2.68
CA ASN A 542 -27.11 3.06 3.52
C ASN A 542 -27.34 3.55 4.96
N PHE A 543 -28.09 4.64 5.15
CA PHE A 543 -28.50 5.13 6.46
C PHE A 543 -29.27 4.07 7.26
N GLN A 544 -30.24 3.38 6.66
CA GLN A 544 -31.02 2.36 7.35
C GLN A 544 -30.17 1.14 7.73
N SER A 545 -29.21 0.75 6.88
CA SER A 545 -28.23 -0.28 7.22
C SER A 545 -27.41 0.11 8.47
N MET A 546 -26.88 1.33 8.52
CA MET A 546 -26.13 1.80 9.69
C MET A 546 -26.97 1.78 10.96
N VAL A 547 -28.19 2.30 10.91
CA VAL A 547 -29.07 2.33 12.09
C VAL A 547 -29.43 0.90 12.54
N CYS A 548 -29.69 -0.03 11.62
CA CYS A 548 -29.98 -1.42 11.97
C CYS A 548 -28.78 -2.14 12.60
N LEU A 549 -27.57 -1.94 12.06
CA LEU A 549 -26.34 -2.46 12.62
C LEU A 549 -26.11 -1.96 14.07
N LEU A 550 -26.37 -0.69 14.32
CA LEU A 550 -26.24 -0.09 15.65
C LEU A 550 -27.34 -0.55 16.61
N HIS A 551 -28.59 -0.62 16.15
CA HIS A 551 -29.72 -1.14 16.93
C HIS A 551 -29.49 -2.60 17.34
N ALA A 552 -29.05 -3.45 16.41
CA ALA A 552 -28.75 -4.84 16.72
C ALA A 552 -27.59 -4.98 17.73
N ALA A 553 -26.62 -4.07 17.71
CA ALA A 553 -25.53 -4.07 18.67
C ALA A 553 -25.95 -3.57 20.06
N ALA A 554 -26.92 -2.67 20.14
CA ALA A 554 -27.42 -2.08 21.39
C ALA A 554 -28.97 -2.10 21.45
N PRO A 555 -29.59 -3.29 21.53
CA PRO A 555 -31.05 -3.45 21.46
C PRO A 555 -31.77 -2.82 22.66
N ASP A 556 -31.10 -2.76 23.82
CA ASP A 556 -31.66 -2.17 25.05
C ASP A 556 -31.45 -0.65 25.12
N SER A 557 -30.86 -0.04 24.09
CA SER A 557 -30.60 1.39 24.12
C SER A 557 -31.89 2.19 24.01
N ASN A 558 -32.01 3.29 24.75
CA ASN A 558 -33.11 4.21 24.55
C ASN A 558 -32.95 4.93 23.20
N ILE A 559 -33.78 4.57 22.23
CA ILE A 559 -33.70 5.08 20.85
C ILE A 559 -34.91 5.95 20.54
N THR A 560 -34.67 7.15 20.03
CA THR A 560 -35.72 8.05 19.54
C THR A 560 -35.56 8.29 18.05
N SER A 561 -36.64 8.17 17.28
CA SER A 561 -36.66 8.47 15.86
C SER A 561 -37.56 9.67 15.56
N SER A 562 -37.13 10.56 14.67
CA SER A 562 -37.96 11.65 14.17
C SER A 562 -37.74 11.89 12.68
N ALA A 563 -38.78 12.29 11.97
CA ALA A 563 -38.71 12.72 10.58
C ALA A 563 -39.32 14.12 10.47
N LYS A 564 -38.51 15.13 10.17
CA LYS A 564 -38.93 16.54 10.03
C LYS A 564 -38.15 17.21 8.91
N ASN A 565 -38.81 18.01 8.09
CA ASN A 565 -38.19 18.89 7.07
C ASN A 565 -37.14 18.17 6.20
N SER A 566 -37.51 17.05 5.59
CA SER A 566 -36.63 16.21 4.74
C SER A 566 -35.44 15.56 5.47
N VAL A 567 -35.41 15.63 6.81
CA VAL A 567 -34.42 14.97 7.66
C VAL A 567 -35.07 13.87 8.47
N THR A 568 -34.56 12.65 8.31
CA THR A 568 -34.86 11.53 9.22
C THR A 568 -33.70 11.38 10.18
N THR A 569 -33.95 11.33 11.49
CA THR A 569 -32.91 11.21 12.52
C THR A 569 -33.28 10.12 13.51
N VAL A 570 -32.32 9.25 13.80
CA VAL A 570 -32.38 8.25 14.87
C VAL A 570 -31.28 8.57 15.88
N ILE A 571 -31.66 8.65 17.15
CA ILE A 571 -30.76 9.04 18.25
C ILE A 571 -30.66 7.88 19.23
N PHE A 572 -29.44 7.43 19.48
CA PHE A 572 -29.09 6.47 20.53
C PHE A 572 -28.79 7.27 21.79
N GLN A 573 -29.81 7.48 22.64
CA GLN A 573 -29.78 8.46 23.74
C GLN A 573 -28.66 8.17 24.74
N ASP A 574 -28.42 6.89 25.06
CA ASP A 574 -27.39 6.48 26.03
C ASP A 574 -25.96 6.85 25.60
N TYR A 575 -25.78 7.10 24.31
CA TYR A 575 -24.51 7.51 23.71
C TYR A 575 -24.52 8.97 23.22
N GLY A 576 -25.68 9.64 23.22
CA GLY A 576 -25.84 10.95 22.59
C GLY A 576 -25.47 10.96 21.11
N VAL A 577 -25.56 9.81 20.42
CA VAL A 577 -25.20 9.67 19.00
C VAL A 577 -26.45 9.90 18.15
N SER A 578 -26.38 10.82 17.19
CA SER A 578 -27.46 10.98 16.20
C SER A 578 -27.00 10.54 14.82
N VAL A 579 -27.73 9.63 14.20
CA VAL A 579 -27.57 9.26 12.80
C VAL A 579 -28.75 9.85 12.03
N SER A 580 -28.46 10.61 10.97
CA SER A 580 -29.48 11.31 10.18
C SER A 580 -29.34 11.02 8.70
N HIS A 581 -30.45 11.08 7.98
CA HIS A 581 -30.51 11.11 6.52
C HIS A 581 -31.21 12.40 6.06
N PHE A 582 -30.55 13.16 5.19
CA PHE A 582 -31.08 14.34 4.53
C PHE A 582 -31.34 14.02 3.05
N GLN A 583 -32.59 14.11 2.62
CA GLN A 583 -32.97 13.84 1.23
C GLN A 583 -32.55 15.01 0.33
N SER A 584 -31.52 14.79 -0.47
CA SER A 584 -31.04 15.73 -1.49
C SER A 584 -30.51 14.94 -2.69
N PRO A 585 -31.40 14.42 -3.57
CA PRO A 585 -31.01 13.46 -4.60
C PRO A 585 -29.96 13.98 -5.58
N PHE A 586 -29.94 15.29 -5.83
CA PHE A 586 -29.00 15.96 -6.73
C PHE A 586 -27.92 16.76 -5.99
N LEU A 587 -27.94 16.79 -4.65
CA LEU A 587 -27.18 17.71 -3.78
C LEU A 587 -27.52 19.20 -3.97
N VAL A 588 -27.57 19.65 -5.22
CA VAL A 588 -28.01 20.99 -5.64
C VAL A 588 -29.52 21.14 -5.59
N ASP A 589 -29.98 22.39 -5.56
CA ASP A 589 -31.38 22.70 -5.27
C ASP A 589 -32.29 22.54 -6.50
N ILE A 590 -33.54 22.12 -6.25
CA ILE A 590 -34.66 22.28 -7.19
C ILE A 590 -35.57 23.35 -6.60
N GLU A 591 -35.89 24.37 -7.40
CA GLU A 591 -36.74 25.49 -6.98
C GLU A 591 -37.95 25.60 -7.89
N GLN A 592 -39.12 25.88 -7.30
CA GLN A 592 -40.30 26.19 -8.07
C GLN A 592 -40.25 27.66 -8.53
N GLU A 593 -40.22 27.87 -9.85
CA GLU A 593 -40.31 29.20 -10.48
C GLU A 593 -41.58 29.30 -11.32
N GLU A 594 -41.88 30.50 -11.86
CA GLU A 594 -43.05 30.70 -12.74
C GLU A 594 -43.04 29.80 -13.97
N ILE A 595 -41.84 29.45 -14.45
CA ILE A 595 -41.66 28.57 -15.61
C ILE A 595 -41.80 27.08 -15.28
N GLY A 596 -41.89 26.69 -14.01
CA GLY A 596 -41.91 25.29 -13.55
C GLY A 596 -40.82 24.99 -12.51
N GLY A 597 -40.60 23.71 -12.22
CA GLY A 597 -39.51 23.27 -11.35
C GLY A 597 -38.15 23.41 -12.03
N VAL A 598 -37.19 24.08 -11.41
CA VAL A 598 -35.87 24.37 -11.99
C VAL A 598 -34.77 23.74 -11.17
N LEU A 599 -33.99 22.82 -11.75
CA LEU A 599 -32.77 22.26 -11.15
C LEU A 599 -31.62 23.25 -11.30
N LYS A 600 -31.18 23.87 -10.22
CA LYS A 600 -30.16 24.92 -10.21
C LYS A 600 -28.77 24.34 -9.95
N LEU A 601 -27.96 24.19 -10.98
CA LEU A 601 -26.65 23.53 -10.88
C LEU A 601 -25.62 24.33 -10.05
N ASP A 602 -25.84 25.63 -9.87
CA ASP A 602 -24.95 26.54 -9.12
C ASP A 602 -25.50 26.91 -7.72
N SER A 603 -26.56 26.25 -7.25
CA SER A 603 -27.19 26.52 -5.95
C SER A 603 -27.08 25.35 -4.97
N LEU A 604 -26.79 25.66 -3.71
CA LEU A 604 -26.64 24.68 -2.62
C LEU A 604 -27.17 25.24 -1.28
N LYS A 605 -28.36 25.82 -1.27
CA LYS A 605 -29.03 26.42 -0.10
C LYS A 605 -29.15 25.44 1.06
N ASN A 606 -29.41 24.16 0.74
CA ASN A 606 -29.51 23.08 1.71
C ASN A 606 -28.20 22.80 2.47
N GLY A 607 -27.05 23.27 1.96
CA GLY A 607 -25.74 23.10 2.60
C GLY A 607 -25.68 23.60 4.04
N ASN A 608 -26.50 24.60 4.41
CA ASN A 608 -26.55 25.10 5.79
C ASN A 608 -27.01 24.06 6.81
N VAL A 609 -27.81 23.08 6.40
CA VAL A 609 -28.29 22.01 7.29
C VAL A 609 -27.15 21.04 7.64
N TRP A 610 -26.24 20.80 6.69
CA TRP A 610 -25.18 19.80 6.79
C TRP A 610 -24.02 20.23 7.69
N LYS A 611 -23.82 21.55 7.87
CA LYS A 611 -22.71 22.16 8.64
C LYS A 611 -22.59 21.67 10.09
N LYS A 612 -23.67 21.15 10.66
CA LYS A 612 -23.73 20.72 12.07
C LYS A 612 -23.31 19.25 12.29
N ALA A 613 -22.96 18.52 11.24
CA ALA A 613 -22.56 17.12 11.34
C ALA A 613 -21.05 16.97 11.59
N ASP A 614 -20.69 15.99 12.41
CA ASP A 614 -19.29 15.57 12.66
C ASP A 614 -18.79 14.61 11.56
N VAL A 615 -19.71 13.86 10.96
CA VAL A 615 -19.42 12.98 9.82
C VAL A 615 -20.49 13.20 8.75
N LEU A 616 -20.07 13.60 7.56
CA LEU A 616 -20.91 13.76 6.39
C LEU A 616 -20.62 12.66 5.38
N VAL A 617 -21.65 11.92 4.97
CA VAL A 617 -21.58 10.88 3.95
C VAL A 617 -22.49 11.26 2.79
N PHE A 618 -21.90 11.71 1.68
CA PHE A 618 -22.63 12.15 0.50
C PHE A 618 -22.79 11.02 -0.52
N HIS A 619 -23.94 10.93 -1.18
CA HIS A 619 -24.15 10.08 -2.35
C HIS A 619 -25.11 10.78 -3.32
N SER A 620 -24.81 10.75 -4.62
CA SER A 620 -25.73 11.27 -5.64
C SER A 620 -25.37 10.70 -7.00
N PHE A 621 -26.29 9.97 -7.62
CA PHE A 621 -26.20 9.65 -9.05
C PHE A 621 -27.51 9.13 -9.64
N GLY A 622 -28.23 8.25 -8.93
CA GLY A 622 -29.31 7.45 -9.53
C GLY A 622 -30.42 8.30 -10.15
N TRP A 623 -30.71 9.47 -9.56
CA TRP A 623 -31.76 10.37 -10.03
C TRP A 623 -31.35 11.23 -11.22
N TRP A 624 -30.05 11.38 -11.49
CA TRP A 624 -29.56 12.16 -12.63
C TRP A 624 -29.90 11.54 -13.98
N TYR A 625 -30.17 10.23 -14.03
CA TYR A 625 -30.55 9.54 -15.27
C TYR A 625 -32.06 9.53 -15.54
N LEU A 626 -32.89 10.12 -14.67
CA LEU A 626 -34.33 10.18 -14.89
C LEU A 626 -34.68 11.09 -16.07
N THR A 627 -35.66 10.66 -16.86
CA THR A 627 -36.17 11.36 -18.04
C THR A 627 -37.69 11.27 -18.10
N GLY A 628 -38.31 12.16 -18.87
CA GLY A 628 -39.76 12.18 -19.08
C GLY A 628 -40.52 12.47 -17.78
N SER A 629 -41.68 11.84 -17.58
CA SER A 629 -42.54 12.09 -16.41
C SER A 629 -41.93 11.69 -15.06
N LYS A 630 -40.80 10.96 -15.05
CA LYS A 630 -40.10 10.57 -13.82
C LYS A 630 -39.07 11.62 -13.35
N GLN A 631 -38.75 12.61 -14.19
CA GLN A 631 -37.80 13.64 -13.82
C GLN A 631 -38.50 14.68 -12.89
N PRO A 632 -37.88 15.09 -11.78
CA PRO A 632 -38.53 15.97 -10.79
C PRO A 632 -38.37 17.47 -11.10
N TRP A 633 -37.95 17.83 -12.31
CA TRP A 633 -37.69 19.21 -12.73
C TRP A 633 -38.13 19.41 -14.19
N ASP A 634 -38.51 20.63 -14.55
CA ASP A 634 -38.96 21.03 -15.88
C ASP A 634 -37.86 21.70 -16.72
N TYR A 635 -36.88 22.31 -16.04
CA TYR A 635 -35.73 23.01 -16.62
C TYR A 635 -34.47 22.78 -15.77
N ILE A 636 -33.29 22.94 -16.39
CA ILE A 636 -31.98 22.95 -15.74
C ILE A 636 -31.37 24.33 -15.92
N GLN A 637 -30.89 24.94 -14.84
CA GLN A 637 -30.26 26.26 -14.86
C GLN A 637 -28.76 26.17 -14.63
N GLU A 638 -27.99 26.85 -15.49
CA GLU A 638 -26.58 27.16 -15.30
C GLU A 638 -26.38 28.67 -15.37
N GLY A 639 -25.80 29.27 -14.33
CA GLY A 639 -25.70 30.73 -14.20
C GLY A 639 -27.07 31.41 -14.28
N LYS A 640 -27.30 32.19 -15.34
CA LYS A 640 -28.57 32.90 -15.59
C LYS A 640 -29.39 32.28 -16.74
N THR A 641 -28.94 31.15 -17.29
CA THR A 641 -29.55 30.56 -18.49
C THR A 641 -30.32 29.30 -18.12
N ASN A 642 -31.58 29.24 -18.55
CA ASN A 642 -32.45 28.08 -18.37
C ASN A 642 -32.43 27.21 -19.64
N PHE A 643 -32.18 25.92 -19.45
CA PHE A 643 -32.19 24.91 -20.49
C PHE A 643 -33.39 23.98 -20.27
N LYS A 644 -34.09 23.60 -21.34
CA LYS A 644 -35.18 22.62 -21.24
C LYS A 644 -34.67 21.23 -20.88
N ASP A 645 -33.47 20.90 -21.36
CA ASP A 645 -32.79 19.66 -21.03
C ASP A 645 -31.26 19.83 -21.15
N MET A 646 -30.49 18.94 -20.52
CA MET A 646 -29.03 18.93 -20.55
C MET A 646 -28.50 17.49 -20.47
N ASN A 647 -27.35 17.25 -21.09
CA ASN A 647 -26.62 15.99 -20.93
C ASN A 647 -26.39 15.67 -19.44
N ARG A 648 -26.80 14.46 -19.01
CA ARG A 648 -26.83 14.07 -17.58
C ARG A 648 -25.46 14.07 -16.92
N THR A 649 -24.43 13.58 -17.62
CA THR A 649 -23.06 13.58 -17.11
C THR A 649 -22.51 15.00 -16.96
N VAL A 650 -22.86 15.90 -17.88
CA VAL A 650 -22.47 17.32 -17.80
C VAL A 650 -23.18 18.02 -16.65
N ALA A 651 -24.49 17.82 -16.50
CA ALA A 651 -25.27 18.38 -15.40
C ALA A 651 -24.77 17.88 -14.04
N PHE A 652 -24.51 16.57 -13.92
CA PHE A 652 -23.94 15.95 -12.72
C PHE A 652 -22.57 16.53 -12.37
N GLN A 653 -21.66 16.63 -13.34
CA GLN A 653 -20.34 17.22 -13.12
C GLN A 653 -20.43 18.68 -12.63
N LYS A 654 -21.31 19.48 -13.21
CA LYS A 654 -21.52 20.89 -12.80
C LYS A 654 -22.09 20.98 -11.38
N GLY A 655 -23.15 20.22 -11.08
CA GLY A 655 -23.72 20.17 -9.73
C GLY A 655 -22.72 19.69 -8.68
N LEU A 656 -21.93 18.66 -9.01
CA LEU A 656 -20.90 18.15 -8.11
C LEU A 656 -19.75 19.15 -7.90
N LYS A 657 -19.40 19.95 -8.91
CA LYS A 657 -18.45 21.08 -8.75
C LYS A 657 -18.99 22.16 -7.81
N THR A 658 -20.30 22.41 -7.80
CA THR A 658 -20.93 23.34 -6.86
C THR A 658 -20.86 22.80 -5.43
N TRP A 659 -21.16 21.51 -5.23
CA TRP A 659 -20.94 20.85 -3.93
C TRP A 659 -19.47 20.91 -3.49
N ALA A 660 -18.52 20.64 -4.40
CA ALA A 660 -17.09 20.72 -4.10
C ALA A 660 -16.64 22.12 -3.64
N LYS A 661 -17.13 23.17 -4.32
CA LYS A 661 -16.90 24.57 -3.90
C LYS A 661 -17.44 24.80 -2.49
N TRP A 662 -18.64 24.32 -2.20
CA TRP A 662 -19.22 24.43 -0.86
C TRP A 662 -18.40 23.69 0.20
N VAL A 663 -17.86 22.51 -0.08
CA VAL A 663 -16.94 21.83 0.84
C VAL A 663 -15.75 22.75 1.15
N ASP A 664 -15.10 23.30 0.12
CA ASP A 664 -13.95 24.18 0.25
C ASP A 664 -14.24 25.53 0.94
N SER A 665 -15.44 26.08 0.81
CA SER A 665 -15.81 27.35 1.47
C SER A 665 -16.36 27.14 2.88
N ASP A 666 -17.26 26.18 3.07
CA ASP A 666 -18.18 26.15 4.20
C ASP A 666 -17.91 25.05 5.24
N VAL A 667 -17.18 23.98 4.89
CA VAL A 667 -16.93 22.84 5.81
C VAL A 667 -15.63 23.00 6.58
N ASP A 668 -15.65 22.92 7.91
CA ASP A 668 -14.42 22.82 8.70
C ASP A 668 -13.98 21.35 8.83
N THR A 669 -13.10 20.89 7.93
CA THR A 669 -12.63 19.49 7.92
C THR A 669 -11.76 19.07 9.10
N ARG A 670 -11.45 20.00 10.02
CA ARG A 670 -10.83 19.69 11.31
C ARG A 670 -11.86 19.16 12.32
N LYS A 671 -13.12 19.56 12.16
CA LYS A 671 -14.25 19.12 12.99
C LYS A 671 -15.07 18.05 12.29
N THR A 672 -15.29 18.20 10.99
CA THR A 672 -16.16 17.34 10.19
C THR A 672 -15.36 16.42 9.28
N LYS A 673 -15.62 15.11 9.34
CA LYS A 673 -15.12 14.16 8.33
C LYS A 673 -16.08 14.14 7.14
N VAL A 674 -15.55 14.34 5.94
CA VAL A 674 -16.33 14.34 4.69
C VAL A 674 -16.00 13.09 3.89
N ILE A 675 -17.02 12.29 3.63
CA ILE A 675 -16.97 11.09 2.80
C ILE A 675 -17.91 11.28 1.62
N PHE A 676 -17.45 10.91 0.43
CA PHE A 676 -18.30 10.72 -0.73
C PHE A 676 -18.39 9.22 -1.04
N GLN A 677 -19.60 8.69 -1.01
CA GLN A 677 -19.89 7.31 -1.40
C GLN A 677 -19.82 7.19 -2.92
N GLY A 678 -19.07 6.19 -3.40
CA GLY A 678 -18.99 5.84 -4.81
C GLY A 678 -20.34 5.48 -5.42
N ILE A 679 -20.36 5.34 -6.75
CA ILE A 679 -21.60 5.13 -7.50
C ILE A 679 -22.18 3.76 -7.18
N SER A 680 -23.40 3.71 -6.65
CA SER A 680 -24.14 2.43 -6.57
C SER A 680 -24.66 2.04 -7.95
N PRO A 681 -24.39 0.81 -8.44
CA PRO A 681 -24.87 0.34 -9.73
C PRO A 681 -26.33 -0.12 -9.67
N SER A 682 -26.91 -0.32 -10.87
CA SER A 682 -28.18 -1.02 -11.06
C SER A 682 -27.99 -2.24 -11.96
N HIS A 683 -28.88 -3.22 -11.86
CA HIS A 683 -28.80 -4.49 -12.60
C HIS A 683 -30.07 -4.77 -13.41
N TYR A 684 -30.42 -3.87 -14.33
CA TYR A 684 -31.57 -4.03 -15.25
C TYR A 684 -31.21 -4.70 -16.58
N ASN A 685 -29.95 -4.99 -16.87
CA ASN A 685 -29.54 -5.55 -18.16
C ASN A 685 -28.43 -6.58 -17.99
N GLY A 686 -28.78 -7.86 -18.18
CA GLY A 686 -27.85 -8.97 -18.00
C GLY A 686 -26.66 -8.96 -18.95
N ARG A 687 -26.75 -8.22 -20.07
CA ARG A 687 -25.59 -7.98 -20.95
C ARG A 687 -24.43 -7.34 -20.19
N ASP A 688 -24.72 -6.53 -19.16
CA ASP A 688 -23.69 -5.85 -18.40
C ASP A 688 -22.81 -6.79 -17.56
N TRP A 689 -23.34 -7.99 -17.26
CA TRP A 689 -22.63 -9.06 -16.58
C TRP A 689 -22.49 -10.34 -17.41
N ASN A 690 -22.48 -10.21 -18.75
CA ASN A 690 -22.32 -11.31 -19.72
C ASN A 690 -23.42 -12.39 -19.71
N GLU A 691 -24.63 -12.05 -19.29
CA GLU A 691 -25.82 -12.90 -19.36
C GLU A 691 -26.90 -12.24 -20.24
N PRO A 692 -26.72 -12.22 -21.57
CA PRO A 692 -27.58 -11.45 -22.48
C PRO A 692 -29.06 -11.89 -22.52
N GLY A 693 -29.39 -13.07 -21.99
CA GLY A 693 -30.76 -13.57 -21.84
C GLY A 693 -31.47 -13.10 -20.56
N VAL A 694 -30.74 -12.45 -19.65
CA VAL A 694 -31.28 -11.93 -18.39
C VAL A 694 -31.63 -10.45 -18.57
N THR A 695 -32.88 -10.09 -18.28
CA THR A 695 -33.44 -8.75 -18.56
C THR A 695 -33.64 -7.88 -17.32
N ASN A 696 -33.27 -8.39 -16.13
CA ASN A 696 -33.28 -7.70 -14.85
C ASN A 696 -32.60 -8.58 -13.79
N CYS A 697 -32.57 -8.13 -12.54
CA CYS A 697 -31.99 -8.83 -11.40
C CYS A 697 -32.86 -9.96 -10.82
N ALA A 698 -34.00 -10.32 -11.44
CA ALA A 698 -34.81 -11.44 -10.96
C ALA A 698 -34.05 -12.76 -11.06
N ASN A 699 -34.33 -13.64 -10.08
CA ASN A 699 -33.75 -14.98 -9.97
C ASN A 699 -32.22 -15.01 -9.87
N GLN A 700 -31.58 -13.87 -9.60
CA GLN A 700 -30.15 -13.81 -9.31
C GLN A 700 -29.96 -14.06 -7.81
N THR A 701 -29.34 -15.19 -7.46
CA THR A 701 -29.19 -15.64 -6.06
C THR A 701 -27.73 -15.64 -5.58
N GLU A 702 -26.79 -15.41 -6.49
CA GLU A 702 -25.35 -15.41 -6.22
C GLU A 702 -24.63 -14.21 -6.85
N PRO A 703 -23.58 -13.69 -6.20
CA PRO A 703 -22.76 -12.63 -6.74
C PRO A 703 -21.93 -13.14 -7.93
N MET A 704 -21.42 -12.21 -8.70
CA MET A 704 -20.42 -12.51 -9.71
C MET A 704 -19.11 -12.96 -9.05
N SER A 705 -18.51 -14.01 -9.62
CA SER A 705 -17.18 -14.47 -9.22
C SER A 705 -16.08 -13.53 -9.74
N GLY A 706 -15.03 -13.34 -8.94
CA GLY A 706 -13.86 -12.53 -9.31
C GLY A 706 -13.88 -11.11 -8.73
N SER A 707 -13.11 -10.22 -9.36
CA SER A 707 -12.85 -8.85 -8.89
C SER A 707 -13.09 -7.77 -9.95
N THR A 708 -13.65 -8.13 -11.10
CA THR A 708 -13.86 -7.24 -12.25
C THR A 708 -15.28 -7.39 -12.80
N TYR A 709 -15.89 -6.28 -13.21
CA TYR A 709 -17.23 -6.27 -13.81
C TYR A 709 -17.12 -6.13 -15.34
N PRO A 710 -17.80 -6.98 -16.15
CA PRO A 710 -17.60 -7.03 -17.60
C PRO A 710 -17.83 -5.72 -18.36
N SER A 711 -18.87 -4.95 -18.02
CA SER A 711 -19.12 -3.63 -18.63
C SER A 711 -18.19 -2.51 -18.15
N GLY A 712 -17.27 -2.80 -17.22
CA GLY A 712 -16.37 -1.81 -16.65
C GLY A 712 -17.06 -0.84 -15.68
N SER A 713 -16.33 0.22 -15.28
CA SER A 713 -16.82 1.24 -14.35
C SER A 713 -17.75 2.24 -15.05
N PRO A 714 -18.83 2.70 -14.39
CA PRO A 714 -19.72 3.70 -14.95
C PRO A 714 -19.00 5.05 -15.12
N PRO A 715 -19.27 5.83 -16.19
CA PRO A 715 -18.62 7.13 -16.42
C PRO A 715 -18.75 8.12 -15.25
N ALA A 716 -19.82 8.01 -14.46
CA ALA A 716 -20.04 8.84 -13.29
C ALA A 716 -19.02 8.65 -12.17
N LEU A 717 -18.40 7.46 -12.06
CA LEU A 717 -17.33 7.24 -11.09
C LEU A 717 -16.11 8.11 -11.43
N GLN A 718 -15.75 8.20 -12.70
CA GLN A 718 -14.66 9.06 -13.16
C GLN A 718 -14.96 10.53 -12.85
N ILE A 719 -16.20 10.98 -13.05
CA ILE A 719 -16.61 12.36 -12.72
C ILE A 719 -16.45 12.65 -11.23
N VAL A 720 -16.81 11.70 -10.36
CA VAL A 720 -16.60 11.82 -8.91
C VAL A 720 -15.12 11.92 -8.59
N GLU A 721 -14.28 11.01 -9.11
CA GLU A 721 -12.83 11.01 -8.88
C GLU A 721 -12.18 12.33 -9.35
N ASP A 722 -12.55 12.80 -10.54
CA ASP A 722 -12.06 14.06 -11.11
C ASP A 722 -12.43 15.26 -10.24
N VAL A 723 -13.69 15.36 -9.82
CA VAL A 723 -14.14 16.48 -8.97
C VAL A 723 -13.48 16.42 -7.60
N LEU A 724 -13.41 15.25 -6.96
CA LEU A 724 -12.74 15.08 -5.66
C LEU A 724 -11.25 15.45 -5.74
N SER A 725 -10.56 15.13 -6.83
CA SER A 725 -9.15 15.51 -7.03
C SER A 725 -8.90 17.03 -7.07
N SER A 726 -9.94 17.81 -7.35
CA SER A 726 -9.89 19.28 -7.42
C SER A 726 -10.18 20.00 -6.10
N ILE A 727 -10.69 19.28 -5.09
CA ILE A 727 -11.07 19.85 -3.78
C ILE A 727 -9.80 20.12 -2.96
N LYS A 728 -9.73 21.31 -2.35
CA LYS A 728 -8.57 21.68 -1.50
C LYS A 728 -8.63 21.02 -0.13
N LYS A 729 -9.84 20.84 0.41
CA LYS A 729 -10.08 20.18 1.69
C LYS A 729 -10.14 18.65 1.55
N PRO A 730 -9.73 17.90 2.58
CA PRO A 730 -9.72 16.44 2.53
C PRO A 730 -11.15 15.89 2.46
N VAL A 731 -11.40 15.11 1.41
CA VAL A 731 -12.61 14.32 1.23
C VAL A 731 -12.20 12.88 0.91
N HIS A 732 -12.83 11.92 1.58
CA HIS A 732 -12.56 10.50 1.36
C HIS A 732 -13.56 9.90 0.37
N LEU A 733 -13.08 9.24 -0.68
CA LEU A 733 -13.92 8.43 -1.57
C LEU A 733 -14.10 7.04 -0.97
N LEU A 734 -15.33 6.69 -0.62
CA LEU A 734 -15.71 5.32 -0.28
C LEU A 734 -16.03 4.58 -1.59
N ASN A 735 -15.01 4.01 -2.25
CA ASN A 735 -15.14 3.46 -3.60
C ASN A 735 -15.87 2.10 -3.61
N ILE A 736 -17.19 2.15 -3.45
CA ILE A 736 -18.06 0.98 -3.40
C ILE A 736 -18.47 0.44 -4.77
N THR A 737 -18.11 1.11 -5.87
CA THR A 737 -18.75 0.91 -7.18
C THR A 737 -18.57 -0.51 -7.71
N THR A 738 -17.32 -0.95 -7.92
CA THR A 738 -17.04 -2.25 -8.54
C THR A 738 -17.45 -3.42 -7.65
N LEU A 739 -17.19 -3.36 -6.34
CA LEU A 739 -17.64 -4.41 -5.43
C LEU A 739 -19.17 -4.54 -5.42
N SER A 740 -19.89 -3.43 -5.62
CA SER A 740 -21.37 -3.43 -5.70
C SER A 740 -21.86 -3.95 -7.06
N GLN A 741 -21.11 -3.73 -8.15
CA GLN A 741 -21.44 -4.27 -9.48
C GLN A 741 -21.38 -5.81 -9.48
N LEU A 742 -20.54 -6.39 -8.62
CA LEU A 742 -20.47 -7.84 -8.48
C LEU A 742 -21.68 -8.45 -7.74
N ARG A 743 -22.59 -7.63 -7.20
CA ARG A 743 -23.71 -8.08 -6.35
C ARG A 743 -25.06 -8.09 -7.04
N LYS A 744 -25.13 -8.58 -8.28
CA LYS A 744 -26.41 -8.73 -9.01
C LYS A 744 -27.51 -9.48 -8.22
N ASP A 745 -27.14 -10.26 -7.21
CA ASP A 745 -28.01 -11.01 -6.30
C ASP A 745 -28.69 -10.18 -5.20
N ALA A 746 -28.11 -9.07 -4.77
CA ALA A 746 -28.48 -8.43 -3.50
C ALA A 746 -29.65 -7.44 -3.58
N HIS A 747 -30.28 -7.31 -4.76
CA HIS A 747 -31.40 -6.39 -4.99
C HIS A 747 -32.73 -6.92 -4.43
N PRO A 748 -33.67 -6.06 -4.03
CA PRO A 748 -35.02 -6.47 -3.68
C PRO A 748 -35.75 -7.21 -4.79
N SER A 749 -35.45 -6.92 -6.06
CA SER A 749 -36.17 -7.49 -7.20
C SER A 749 -37.68 -7.22 -7.04
N SER A 750 -38.54 -8.24 -7.10
CA SER A 750 -39.97 -8.13 -6.82
C SER A 750 -40.34 -8.04 -5.34
N TYR A 751 -39.41 -8.26 -4.42
CA TYR A 751 -39.63 -8.38 -2.97
C TYR A 751 -39.43 -7.04 -2.24
N ASN A 752 -40.04 -5.97 -2.76
CA ASN A 752 -39.84 -4.59 -2.28
C ASN A 752 -41.11 -3.97 -1.62
N GLY A 753 -42.20 -4.73 -1.47
CA GLY A 753 -43.44 -4.23 -0.86
C GLY A 753 -44.13 -3.05 -1.56
N LEU A 754 -43.61 -2.59 -2.70
CA LEU A 754 -44.19 -1.56 -3.57
C LEU A 754 -44.76 -2.16 -4.86
N GLY A 755 -44.35 -3.38 -5.21
CA GLY A 755 -44.68 -4.04 -6.47
C GLY A 755 -43.74 -3.62 -7.60
N GLY A 756 -43.64 -4.46 -8.63
CA GLY A 756 -42.71 -4.23 -9.75
C GLY A 756 -41.27 -4.65 -9.46
N MET A 757 -40.39 -4.46 -10.44
CA MET A 757 -39.00 -4.91 -10.41
C MET A 757 -38.06 -3.80 -9.93
N ASP A 758 -37.38 -3.99 -8.80
CA ASP A 758 -36.37 -3.08 -8.29
C ASP A 758 -34.97 -3.71 -8.37
N CYS A 759 -34.18 -3.23 -9.33
CA CYS A 759 -32.78 -3.57 -9.50
C CYS A 759 -31.86 -2.36 -9.28
N THR A 760 -32.33 -1.38 -8.50
CA THR A 760 -31.58 -0.18 -8.14
C THR A 760 -31.19 -0.23 -6.66
N HIS A 761 -32.17 -0.47 -5.78
CA HIS A 761 -31.95 -0.49 -4.33
C HIS A 761 -31.47 -1.85 -3.85
N TRP A 762 -31.15 -1.96 -2.56
CA TRP A 762 -30.55 -3.17 -2.00
C TRP A 762 -31.32 -3.67 -0.79
N CYS A 763 -31.42 -4.99 -0.67
CA CYS A 763 -31.91 -5.62 0.55
C CYS A 763 -31.02 -5.24 1.74
N ILE A 764 -31.62 -4.81 2.85
CA ILE A 764 -30.93 -4.57 4.13
C ILE A 764 -30.58 -5.91 4.79
N ALA A 765 -29.52 -5.92 5.60
CA ALA A 765 -28.72 -7.11 5.96
C ALA A 765 -27.88 -7.68 4.79
N GLY A 766 -27.77 -6.94 3.69
CA GLY A 766 -27.04 -7.32 2.48
C GLY A 766 -25.88 -6.37 2.15
N LEU A 767 -25.80 -5.97 0.87
CA LEU A 767 -24.69 -5.15 0.37
C LEU A 767 -24.46 -3.83 1.15
N PRO A 768 -25.48 -3.03 1.54
CA PRO A 768 -25.26 -1.78 2.28
C PRO A 768 -24.50 -1.96 3.60
N ASP A 769 -24.64 -3.11 4.27
CA ASP A 769 -23.89 -3.39 5.50
C ASP A 769 -22.39 -3.45 5.25
N THR A 770 -21.97 -3.92 4.07
CA THR A 770 -20.57 -3.90 3.65
C THR A 770 -20.09 -2.47 3.42
N TRP A 771 -20.95 -1.58 2.88
CA TRP A 771 -20.61 -0.16 2.74
C TRP A 771 -20.39 0.48 4.12
N ILE A 772 -21.21 0.15 5.11
CA ILE A 772 -21.00 0.58 6.49
C ILE A 772 -19.75 -0.04 7.11
N GLN A 773 -19.43 -1.30 6.81
CA GLN A 773 -18.19 -1.93 7.27
C GLN A 773 -16.94 -1.23 6.69
N LEU A 774 -16.99 -0.80 5.43
CA LEU A 774 -15.93 0.00 4.80
C LEU A 774 -15.85 1.40 5.43
N LEU A 775 -16.99 2.07 5.64
CA LEU A 775 -17.05 3.36 6.32
C LEU A 775 -16.49 3.27 7.74
N TYR A 776 -16.86 2.23 8.49
CA TYR A 776 -16.32 1.93 9.81
C TYR A 776 -14.80 1.77 9.77
N THR A 777 -14.27 1.01 8.81
CA THR A 777 -12.82 0.83 8.59
C THR A 777 -12.11 2.17 8.35
N VAL A 778 -12.72 3.06 7.57
CA VAL A 778 -12.19 4.41 7.31
C VAL A 778 -12.16 5.25 8.59
N LEU A 779 -13.20 5.16 9.42
CA LEU A 779 -13.34 6.00 10.62
C LEU A 779 -12.47 5.54 11.80
N ILE A 780 -12.17 4.24 11.92
CA ILE A 780 -11.35 3.70 13.03
C ILE A 780 -9.83 3.71 12.77
N ASN A 781 -9.38 3.94 11.53
CA ASN A 781 -7.96 3.88 11.16
C ASN A 781 -7.17 5.13 11.62
N GLN A 782 -6.80 5.17 12.91
CA GLN A 782 -5.94 6.18 13.50
C GLN A 782 -4.90 5.59 14.45
N ASN A 783 -3.61 5.60 14.08
CA ASN A 783 -2.62 4.70 14.67
C ASN A 783 -1.20 5.28 14.74
N TRP A 784 -0.38 4.64 15.58
CA TRP A 784 1.08 4.61 15.44
C TRP A 784 1.46 4.07 14.07
N VAL A 785 2.26 4.84 13.34
CA VAL A 785 2.73 4.51 11.99
C VAL A 785 4.19 4.14 12.09
N GLN A 786 4.58 3.03 11.47
CA GLN A 786 6.00 2.68 11.37
C GLN A 786 6.68 3.68 10.42
N ASP A 787 7.68 4.40 10.92
CA ASP A 787 8.43 5.42 10.20
C ASP A 787 9.93 5.24 10.50
N MET A 788 10.69 4.86 9.46
CA MET A 788 12.14 4.62 9.56
C MET A 788 12.95 5.88 9.89
N SER A 789 12.33 7.07 9.87
CA SER A 789 12.97 8.31 10.32
C SER A 789 12.93 8.50 11.84
N TYR A 790 12.40 7.52 12.58
CA TYR A 790 12.49 7.36 14.03
C TYR A 790 13.44 6.19 14.36
N PRO A 791 14.16 6.24 15.50
CA PRO A 791 14.06 7.24 16.56
C PRO A 791 14.68 8.58 16.14
N LEU A 792 14.28 9.66 16.82
CA LEU A 792 14.73 11.02 16.49
C LEU A 792 16.22 11.28 16.80
N TYR A 793 16.84 10.39 17.57
CA TYR A 793 18.26 10.39 17.91
C TYR A 793 18.76 8.97 18.10
N ASN A 794 20.08 8.78 17.95
CA ASN A 794 20.73 7.53 18.33
C ASN A 794 20.90 7.50 19.86
N SER A 795 20.19 6.59 20.56
CA SER A 795 20.27 6.47 22.01
C SER A 795 21.67 6.14 22.53
N SER A 796 22.45 5.34 21.79
CA SER A 796 23.83 5.01 22.14
C SER A 796 24.78 6.21 22.09
N ALA A 797 24.39 7.29 21.40
CA ALA A 797 25.16 8.53 21.33
C ALA A 797 24.75 9.55 22.40
N CYS A 798 23.69 9.29 23.18
CA CYS A 798 23.24 10.20 24.23
C CYS A 798 23.86 9.83 25.59
N PRO A 799 24.68 10.71 26.21
CA PRO A 799 25.33 10.41 27.48
C PRO A 799 24.39 10.55 28.70
N PHE A 800 23.16 11.02 28.50
CA PHE A 800 22.22 11.36 29.59
C PHE A 800 21.27 10.21 29.96
N ILE A 801 21.23 9.13 29.16
CA ILE A 801 20.30 8.01 29.40
C ILE A 801 20.78 7.19 30.59
N ARG A 802 19.92 7.04 31.60
CA ARG A 802 20.20 6.18 32.74
C ARG A 802 20.11 4.69 32.41
N LYS A 803 20.69 3.90 33.32
CA LYS A 803 20.73 2.43 33.24
C LYS A 803 19.34 1.82 33.03
N GLU A 804 18.34 2.29 33.77
CA GLU A 804 16.96 1.82 33.74
C GLU A 804 16.24 2.03 32.39
N PHE A 805 16.67 2.98 31.56
CA PHE A 805 16.01 3.34 30.30
C PHE A 805 16.82 2.96 29.04
N ASP A 806 18.10 2.58 29.20
CA ASP A 806 19.03 2.26 28.12
C ASP A 806 18.93 0.79 27.66
N CYS A 807 17.78 0.46 27.07
CA CYS A 807 17.44 -0.93 26.74
C CYS A 807 18.44 -1.60 25.78
N LEU A 808 18.97 -0.84 24.81
CA LEU A 808 19.93 -1.37 23.83
C LEU A 808 21.26 -1.74 24.51
N LYS A 809 21.75 -0.90 25.42
CA LYS A 809 22.98 -1.20 26.20
C LYS A 809 22.80 -2.41 27.11
N TYR A 810 21.60 -2.63 27.64
CA TYR A 810 21.28 -3.77 28.51
C TYR A 810 20.63 -4.95 27.77
N GLY A 811 21.02 -5.14 26.50
CA GLY A 811 20.88 -6.41 25.80
C GLY A 811 19.57 -6.60 25.06
N ARG A 812 18.74 -5.56 24.92
CA ARG A 812 17.55 -5.61 24.05
C ARG A 812 17.99 -5.71 22.59
N GLN A 813 17.48 -6.71 21.87
CA GLN A 813 17.89 -7.02 20.48
C GLN A 813 16.88 -6.59 19.41
N ASP A 814 15.61 -6.39 19.78
CA ASP A 814 14.57 -5.92 18.87
C ASP A 814 14.62 -4.38 18.77
N HIS A 815 14.66 -3.85 17.54
CA HIS A 815 14.74 -2.41 17.29
C HIS A 815 13.43 -1.82 16.73
N LEU A 816 12.41 -2.67 16.50
CA LEU A 816 11.17 -2.27 15.83
C LEU A 816 10.38 -1.24 16.65
N TYR A 817 10.41 -1.33 17.98
CA TYR A 817 9.76 -0.38 18.89
C TYR A 817 10.28 1.06 18.75
N LEU A 818 11.49 1.24 18.21
CA LEU A 818 12.10 2.55 17.97
C LEU A 818 11.54 3.25 16.72
N GLN A 819 10.91 2.51 15.81
CA GLN A 819 10.52 2.98 14.47
C GLN A 819 9.05 3.38 14.38
N TYR A 820 8.41 3.79 15.47
CA TYR A 820 7.00 4.18 15.47
C TYR A 820 6.83 5.67 15.78
N ARG A 821 6.03 6.35 14.96
CA ARG A 821 5.59 7.73 15.19
C ARG A 821 4.08 7.82 15.38
N TRP A 822 3.62 8.79 16.15
CA TRP A 822 2.20 9.06 16.31
C TRP A 822 1.68 9.93 15.15
N GLN A 823 0.55 9.54 14.54
CA GLN A 823 -0.10 10.29 13.46
C GLN A 823 -1.50 10.74 13.90
N PRO A 824 -1.70 12.04 14.25
CA PRO A 824 -3.01 12.57 14.61
C PRO A 824 -4.00 12.62 13.44
N ASN A 825 -5.30 12.52 13.74
CA ASN A 825 -6.42 12.49 12.78
C ASN A 825 -6.70 13.76 12.00
N SER A 826 -6.14 14.87 12.46
CA SER A 826 -6.50 16.21 12.01
C SER A 826 -5.29 17.01 11.51
N CYS A 827 -4.13 16.37 11.33
CA CYS A 827 -2.91 17.04 10.87
C CYS A 827 -2.18 16.19 9.81
N ASP A 828 -2.35 16.55 8.53
CA ASP A 828 -1.38 16.18 7.50
C ASP A 828 -0.09 17.01 7.70
N LEU A 829 1.06 16.38 7.50
CA LEU A 829 2.35 17.06 7.36
C LEU A 829 2.28 18.05 6.16
N PRO A 830 2.73 19.31 6.30
CA PRO A 830 2.80 20.23 5.17
C PRO A 830 3.73 19.69 4.07
N ARG A 831 3.24 19.68 2.83
CA ARG A 831 4.09 19.76 1.63
C ARG A 831 4.81 21.11 1.63
N TYR A 832 5.96 21.20 2.30
CA TYR A 832 6.89 22.30 2.13
C TYR A 832 8.31 21.76 1.96
N ILE A 833 8.67 21.56 0.69
CA ILE A 833 9.97 21.70 0.00
C ILE A 833 9.76 21.06 -1.38
N ARG A 834 9.04 21.77 -2.25
CA ARG A 834 9.08 21.57 -3.72
C ARG A 834 8.63 22.79 -4.52
N SER A 835 8.75 23.99 -3.94
CA SER A 835 8.43 25.27 -4.59
C SER A 835 9.64 26.20 -4.76
N SER A 836 10.86 25.71 -4.55
CA SER A 836 12.09 26.47 -4.80
C SER A 836 13.09 25.60 -5.56
N LEU A 837 12.75 25.28 -6.81
CA LEU A 837 13.66 24.87 -7.90
C LEU A 837 12.86 24.68 -9.21
N LYS A 838 12.10 25.71 -9.61
CA LYS A 838 11.60 25.90 -10.99
C LYS A 838 11.52 27.39 -11.28
N LEU A 839 12.68 28.02 -11.41
CA LEU A 839 12.87 29.30 -12.09
C LEU A 839 14.19 29.13 -12.85
N GLY A 840 14.07 28.89 -14.15
CA GLY A 840 15.15 28.47 -15.02
C GLY A 840 14.68 28.18 -16.43
N PHE A 841 14.14 29.23 -17.07
CA PHE A 841 14.13 29.53 -18.50
C PHE A 841 13.43 28.56 -19.49
N ASP A 842 12.26 29.02 -19.96
CA ASP A 842 11.90 28.95 -21.37
C ASP A 842 11.68 30.40 -21.87
N LEU A 843 12.75 31.02 -22.35
CA LEU A 843 12.73 32.26 -23.13
C LEU A 843 13.66 32.05 -24.31
N ASN A 844 13.12 31.55 -25.40
CA ASN A 844 13.79 31.65 -26.70
C ASN A 844 12.75 31.77 -27.83
N ARG A 845 12.11 32.94 -27.93
CA ARG A 845 11.65 33.50 -29.21
C ARG A 845 11.72 35.01 -29.18
N ARG A 846 12.68 35.52 -29.96
CA ARG A 846 12.90 36.86 -30.53
C ARG A 846 14.21 37.46 -30.04
N GLY A 847 15.21 37.33 -30.91
CA GLY A 847 16.52 37.94 -30.71
C GLY A 847 16.43 39.46 -30.69
N ILE A 848 17.33 40.05 -29.91
CA ILE A 848 18.07 41.30 -30.15
C ILE A 848 19.23 41.27 -29.13
N LEU A 849 20.43 41.60 -29.62
CA LEU A 849 21.72 41.67 -28.92
C LEU A 849 21.73 42.78 -27.84
N TRP A 850 22.53 42.62 -26.76
CA TRP A 850 23.62 43.52 -26.33
C TRP A 850 24.31 42.99 -25.05
N GLU A 851 25.61 43.28 -24.94
CA GLU A 851 26.60 42.80 -23.96
C GLU A 851 26.47 43.36 -22.52
N PRO A 852 27.15 42.75 -21.52
CA PRO A 852 26.98 43.02 -20.09
C PRO A 852 28.08 43.93 -19.50
N SER A 853 27.71 45.04 -18.87
CA SER A 853 28.48 45.68 -17.78
C SER A 853 27.70 46.86 -17.18
N LEU A 854 27.90 47.12 -15.87
CA LEU A 854 27.40 48.26 -15.06
C LEU A 854 25.90 48.12 -14.65
N VAL A 855 25.45 48.15 -13.38
CA VAL A 855 25.96 48.71 -12.13
C VAL A 855 25.25 48.05 -10.92
N PHE A 856 26.04 47.83 -9.86
CA PHE A 856 25.63 47.65 -8.47
C PHE A 856 24.81 48.83 -7.92
N GLY A 857 23.61 48.60 -7.37
CA GLY A 857 22.94 49.59 -6.53
C GLY A 857 21.43 49.38 -6.42
N LEU A 858 20.88 49.54 -5.22
CA LEU A 858 19.45 49.48 -4.85
C LEU A 858 18.84 48.07 -4.71
N ARG A 859 19.04 47.44 -3.54
CA ARG A 859 18.02 46.61 -2.88
C ARG A 859 18.30 46.34 -1.38
N SER A 860 18.78 47.38 -0.70
CA SER A 860 18.71 47.50 0.76
C SER A 860 18.11 48.87 1.05
N ILE A 861 17.12 48.94 1.96
CA ILE A 861 16.26 50.10 2.29
C ILE A 861 15.14 50.22 1.23
N ILE A 862 13.92 49.70 1.41
CA ILE A 862 12.93 50.05 2.43
C ILE A 862 12.11 48.79 2.78
N CYS A 863 12.38 48.21 3.96
CA CYS A 863 11.31 47.70 4.82
C CYS A 863 10.74 48.94 5.53
N LEU A 864 9.43 49.20 5.43
CA LEU A 864 8.56 49.96 6.33
C LEU A 864 7.44 50.63 5.53
N ARG A 865 6.21 50.12 5.74
CA ARG A 865 4.86 50.67 5.44
C ARG A 865 4.02 49.74 4.57
N LEU A 866 3.40 48.76 5.24
CA LEU A 866 1.99 48.35 5.07
C LEU A 866 1.70 47.13 5.96
N GLN A 867 1.96 47.28 7.27
CA GLN A 867 1.50 46.32 8.27
C GLN A 867 1.19 47.02 9.61
N SER A 868 0.49 48.16 9.55
CA SER A 868 -0.28 48.66 10.69
C SER A 868 -1.54 49.38 10.21
N ILE A 869 -2.62 49.22 10.98
CA ILE A 869 -3.96 49.82 10.81
C ILE A 869 -4.75 49.07 9.70
N ILE A 870 -5.59 48.08 10.00
CA ILE A 870 -6.78 48.16 10.86
C ILE A 870 -6.93 46.88 11.70
N GLU A 871 -6.70 47.01 13.00
CA GLU A 871 -7.52 46.37 14.04
C GLU A 871 -8.42 47.46 14.64
N ASN A 872 -9.67 47.09 14.97
CA ASN A 872 -10.55 47.59 16.03
C ASN A 872 -12.01 47.46 15.55
N LYS A 873 -13.00 46.94 16.28
CA LYS A 873 -13.17 46.43 17.65
C LYS A 873 -14.54 45.72 17.65
N SER A 874 -14.69 44.58 18.33
CA SER A 874 -15.85 44.39 19.20
C SER A 874 -15.57 43.26 20.21
N THR A 875 -15.36 43.68 21.45
CA THR A 875 -15.33 42.84 22.65
C THR A 875 -16.73 42.33 23.00
N SER A 876 -16.89 41.02 23.18
CA SER A 876 -17.92 40.45 24.07
C SER A 876 -17.59 38.99 24.40
N THR A 877 -17.74 38.64 25.67
CA THR A 877 -17.14 37.52 26.37
C THR A 877 -17.81 36.15 26.16
N THR A 878 -17.07 35.11 26.56
CA THR A 878 -17.47 33.73 26.89
C THR A 878 -17.75 32.77 25.73
N ASN A 879 -16.67 32.18 25.21
CA ASN A 879 -16.48 30.74 25.06
C ASN A 879 -15.09 30.54 24.44
N ALA A 880 -14.15 30.05 25.24
CA ALA A 880 -12.75 29.91 24.85
C ALA A 880 -12.62 29.06 23.57
N GLU A 881 -12.25 29.72 22.48
CA GLU A 881 -11.91 29.09 21.20
C GLU A 881 -10.59 28.32 21.35
N TRP A 882 -10.57 27.08 20.88
CA TRP A 882 -9.38 26.23 20.80
C TRP A 882 -8.41 26.72 19.71
N PRO A 883 -7.09 26.85 19.98
CA PRO A 883 -6.11 27.18 18.95
C PRO A 883 -5.98 26.06 17.90
N LYS A 884 -5.63 26.45 16.68
CA LYS A 884 -5.51 25.59 15.50
C LYS A 884 -4.17 24.85 15.51
N PHE A 885 -4.11 23.60 15.97
CA PHE A 885 -2.84 22.86 16.10
C PHE A 885 -2.34 22.25 14.76
N LYS A 886 -1.04 22.37 14.48
CA LYS A 886 -0.30 21.60 13.46
C LYS A 886 0.73 20.73 14.18
N PHE A 887 0.64 19.40 14.06
CA PHE A 887 1.66 18.49 14.60
C PHE A 887 2.99 18.70 13.87
N ALA A 888 4.05 19.05 14.60
CA ALA A 888 5.37 19.34 14.04
C ALA A 888 6.41 18.32 14.55
N ARG A 889 7.19 17.77 13.62
CA ARG A 889 8.37 16.96 13.96
C ARG A 889 9.31 17.80 14.85
N PHE A 890 9.82 17.22 15.94
CA PHE A 890 10.71 17.92 16.86
C PHE A 890 11.93 18.50 16.13
N ASP A 891 12.15 19.81 16.26
CA ASP A 891 13.35 20.51 15.81
C ASP A 891 14.06 21.12 17.02
N GLY A 892 15.12 20.47 17.47
CA GLY A 892 15.85 20.91 18.66
C GLY A 892 16.53 22.28 18.51
N LYS A 893 16.89 22.70 17.28
CA LYS A 893 17.48 24.03 17.05
C LYS A 893 16.42 25.11 17.13
N ASP A 894 15.23 24.87 16.58
CA ASP A 894 14.09 25.77 16.72
C ASP A 894 13.62 25.86 18.18
N PHE A 895 13.55 24.70 18.87
CA PHE A 895 13.23 24.63 20.30
C PHE A 895 14.18 25.51 21.13
N LEU A 896 15.50 25.33 21.00
CA LEU A 896 16.51 26.11 21.74
C LEU A 896 16.48 27.60 21.40
N LYS A 897 16.14 27.95 20.15
CA LYS A 897 16.01 29.34 19.72
C LYS A 897 14.78 30.00 20.37
N LYS A 898 13.63 29.32 20.38
CA LYS A 898 12.39 29.83 20.99
C LYS A 898 12.48 29.89 22.52
N PHE A 899 13.21 28.96 23.12
CA PHE A 899 13.47 28.94 24.57
C PHE A 899 14.66 29.79 25.02
N LYS A 900 15.23 30.62 24.14
CA LYS A 900 16.39 31.45 24.47
C LYS A 900 16.13 32.32 25.72
N GLY A 901 16.79 32.03 26.84
CA GLY A 901 16.68 32.78 28.10
C GLY A 901 15.54 32.35 29.02
N ASN A 902 14.82 31.27 28.70
CA ASN A 902 13.70 30.74 29.48
C ASN A 902 14.09 29.45 30.23
N LYS A 903 13.35 29.12 31.30
CA LYS A 903 13.56 27.90 32.10
C LYS A 903 12.40 26.91 31.92
N ILE A 904 12.70 25.65 31.65
CA ILE A 904 11.71 24.54 31.61
C ILE A 904 11.94 23.65 32.82
N MET A 905 10.87 23.34 33.55
CA MET A 905 10.92 22.47 34.72
C MET A 905 9.97 21.29 34.56
N PHE A 906 10.52 20.08 34.71
CA PHE A 906 9.74 18.85 34.85
C PHE A 906 9.60 18.55 36.35
N ILE A 907 8.37 18.44 36.84
CA ILE A 907 8.05 18.16 38.24
C ILE A 907 7.22 16.88 38.28
N GLY A 908 7.76 15.82 38.87
CA GLY A 908 6.98 14.59 38.95
C GLY A 908 7.76 13.39 39.42
N ASP A 909 7.21 12.23 39.08
CA ASP A 909 7.72 10.92 39.44
C ASP A 909 8.83 10.42 38.48
N SER A 910 9.09 9.12 38.51
CA SER A 910 10.08 8.49 37.65
C SER A 910 9.67 8.45 36.16
N VAL A 911 8.38 8.62 35.82
CA VAL A 911 7.91 8.71 34.42
C VAL A 911 8.16 10.11 33.86
N SER A 912 7.97 11.19 34.65
CA SER A 912 8.42 12.53 34.25
C SER A 912 9.94 12.60 34.07
N LEU A 913 10.69 11.91 34.93
CA LEU A 913 12.14 11.79 34.76
C LEU A 913 12.51 11.11 33.44
N ASN A 914 11.78 10.05 33.08
CA ASN A 914 11.96 9.33 31.81
C ASN A 914 11.68 10.25 30.60
N GLN A 915 10.69 11.13 30.68
CA GLN A 915 10.43 12.15 29.65
C GLN A 915 11.49 13.26 29.61
N PHE A 916 11.98 13.70 30.76
CA PHE A 916 13.05 14.70 30.86
C PHE A 916 14.34 14.21 30.18
N GLU A 917 14.77 12.96 30.43
CA GLU A 917 15.98 12.40 29.82
C GLU A 917 15.84 12.24 28.30
N SER A 918 14.63 11.91 27.81
CA SER A 918 14.32 11.93 26.37
C SER A 918 14.55 13.33 25.76
N LEU A 919 14.07 14.40 26.43
CA LEU A 919 14.25 15.77 25.94
C LEU A 919 15.73 16.18 25.90
N LEU A 920 16.51 15.81 26.92
CA LEU A 920 17.95 16.07 26.92
C LEU A 920 18.64 15.41 25.73
N CYS A 921 18.29 14.16 25.39
CA CYS A 921 18.84 13.46 24.24
C CYS A 921 18.44 14.08 22.90
N LEU A 922 17.17 14.50 22.77
CA LEU A 922 16.68 15.22 21.59
C LEU A 922 17.45 16.53 21.34
N LEU A 923 17.75 17.26 22.41
CA LEU A 923 18.50 18.52 22.34
C LEU A 923 19.99 18.30 22.08
N HIS A 924 20.58 17.31 22.75
CA HIS A 924 21.97 16.92 22.52
C HIS A 924 22.22 16.51 21.07
N ALA A 925 21.31 15.72 20.48
CA ALA A 925 21.39 15.34 19.07
C ALA A 925 21.31 16.54 18.11
N ALA A 926 20.56 17.59 18.48
CA ALA A 926 20.44 18.81 17.68
C ALA A 926 21.68 19.72 17.77
N VAL A 927 22.40 19.67 18.90
CA VAL A 927 23.59 20.51 19.16
C VAL A 927 24.68 19.69 19.88
N PRO A 928 25.33 18.72 19.20
CA PRO A 928 26.25 17.76 19.82
C PRO A 928 27.51 18.40 20.42
N ASP A 929 27.94 19.54 19.87
CA ASP A 929 29.12 20.31 20.33
C ASP A 929 28.79 21.35 21.41
N SER A 930 27.56 21.37 21.94
CA SER A 930 27.20 22.30 23.02
C SER A 930 27.72 21.79 24.37
N ASN A 931 28.32 22.70 25.16
CA ASN A 931 28.70 22.45 26.55
C ASN A 931 27.44 22.30 27.42
N ILE A 932 26.80 21.12 27.38
CA ILE A 932 25.76 20.76 28.33
C ILE A 932 26.46 20.42 29.65
N THR A 933 26.64 21.40 30.52
CA THR A 933 27.20 21.20 31.85
C THR A 933 26.10 20.84 32.84
N LYS A 934 26.36 19.83 33.67
CA LYS A 934 25.53 19.49 34.82
C LYS A 934 25.94 20.37 36.00
N GLU A 935 25.74 21.69 35.88
CA GLU A 935 26.12 22.66 36.92
C GLU A 935 24.98 23.61 37.30
N THR A 936 24.96 24.00 38.57
CA THR A 936 23.91 24.79 39.25
C THR A 936 23.96 26.29 38.98
N ASN A 937 24.83 26.77 38.08
CA ASN A 937 24.98 28.20 37.82
C ASN A 937 24.21 28.67 36.59
N GLU A 938 23.42 29.72 36.80
CA GLU A 938 22.45 30.28 35.85
C GLU A 938 23.13 30.76 34.56
N THR A 939 22.92 30.02 33.48
CA THR A 939 23.23 30.45 32.12
C THR A 939 22.08 30.12 31.16
N ILE A 940 22.15 30.70 29.96
CA ILE A 940 21.09 30.79 28.95
C ILE A 940 20.56 29.38 28.57
N ASN A 941 19.25 29.18 28.71
CA ASN A 941 18.46 27.94 28.46
C ASN A 941 18.67 26.85 29.52
N THR A 942 17.98 26.99 30.65
CA THR A 942 18.04 25.99 31.74
C THR A 942 16.86 25.02 31.64
N ILE A 943 17.14 23.70 31.63
CA ILE A 943 16.12 22.66 31.76
C ILE A 943 16.41 21.91 33.06
N THR A 944 15.43 21.90 33.96
CA THR A 944 15.58 21.36 35.32
C THR A 944 14.57 20.24 35.55
N PHE A 945 14.99 19.19 36.24
CA PHE A 945 14.08 18.17 36.76
C PHE A 945 14.04 18.28 38.29
N GLN A 946 12.85 18.38 38.85
CA GLN A 946 12.62 18.33 40.29
C GLN A 946 11.80 17.09 40.61
N TYR A 947 12.40 16.19 41.40
CA TYR A 947 11.69 15.02 41.89
C TYR A 947 10.68 15.48 42.95
N SER A 948 9.39 15.24 42.68
CA SER A 948 8.32 15.45 43.65
C SER A 948 7.18 14.51 43.27
N ILE A 949 6.91 13.53 44.12
CA ILE A 949 5.97 12.44 43.81
C ILE A 949 4.52 12.98 43.69
N LEU A 950 4.20 14.10 44.35
CA LEU A 950 2.84 14.66 44.41
C LEU A 950 2.75 16.19 44.33
N GLY A 951 3.86 16.93 44.33
CA GLY A 951 3.85 18.40 44.45
C GLY A 951 3.54 18.93 45.87
N PHE A 952 3.49 18.06 46.88
CA PHE A 952 3.25 18.38 48.29
C PHE A 952 4.31 17.70 49.18
N GLY A 953 4.65 18.31 50.32
CA GLY A 953 5.81 17.89 51.14
C GLY A 953 5.62 16.51 51.80
N GLY A 954 6.62 15.63 51.69
CA GLY A 954 6.62 14.32 52.35
C GLY A 954 8.02 13.75 52.57
N THR A 955 8.17 12.77 53.46
CA THR A 955 9.47 12.18 53.82
C THR A 955 10.06 11.26 52.73
N GLY A 956 9.36 11.09 51.60
CA GLY A 956 9.83 10.35 50.42
C GLY A 956 10.75 11.14 49.48
N ASP A 957 10.99 12.42 49.76
CA ASP A 957 11.79 13.32 48.91
C ASP A 957 13.31 13.21 49.16
N ASP A 958 13.76 12.35 50.07
CA ASP A 958 15.16 11.99 50.29
C ASP A 958 15.40 10.51 49.92
N ARG A 959 16.30 10.28 48.95
CA ARG A 959 16.60 8.93 48.41
C ARG A 959 17.24 7.98 49.44
N SER A 960 17.63 8.48 50.62
CA SER A 960 18.49 7.78 51.56
C SER A 960 17.78 6.94 52.65
N ASN A 961 16.46 7.09 52.87
CA ASN A 961 15.78 6.38 53.97
C ASN A 961 14.53 5.60 53.51
N ARG A 962 14.70 4.29 53.26
CA ARG A 962 13.61 3.35 52.95
C ARG A 962 13.09 2.69 54.22
N MET A 963 12.24 3.38 54.99
CA MET A 963 11.28 2.73 55.90
C MET A 963 10.32 3.81 56.41
N SER A 964 9.04 3.69 56.07
CA SER A 964 7.92 4.62 56.34
C SER A 964 7.92 5.98 55.60
N SER A 965 7.14 6.06 54.53
CA SER A 965 6.87 7.30 53.77
C SER A 965 5.65 8.02 54.37
N TYR A 966 5.81 9.27 54.81
CA TYR A 966 4.75 10.13 55.34
C TYR A 966 4.43 11.26 54.35
N ASN A 967 3.16 11.67 54.27
CA ASN A 967 2.70 12.75 53.40
C ASN A 967 1.97 13.83 54.22
N LEU A 968 2.34 15.11 54.02
CA LEU A 968 1.70 16.27 54.65
C LEU A 968 0.72 16.90 53.66
N ALA A 969 -0.51 16.39 53.62
CA ALA A 969 -1.54 16.76 52.64
C ALA A 969 -1.91 18.27 52.58
N ASN A 970 -1.50 19.06 53.57
CA ASN A 970 -1.80 20.49 53.69
C ASN A 970 -0.58 21.40 53.48
N VAL A 971 0.57 20.86 53.08
CA VAL A 971 1.82 21.62 52.89
C VAL A 971 2.27 21.50 51.44
N VAL A 972 2.14 22.59 50.67
CA VAL A 972 2.87 22.73 49.40
C VAL A 972 4.35 22.71 49.73
N ASP A 973 5.11 21.83 49.10
CA ASP A 973 6.52 21.63 49.38
C ASP A 973 7.26 22.99 49.40
N LEU A 974 8.01 23.27 50.47
CA LEU A 974 8.78 24.52 50.62
C LEU A 974 9.79 24.68 49.47
N LYS A 975 10.18 23.59 48.79
CA LYS A 975 11.00 23.63 47.57
C LYS A 975 10.27 24.14 46.32
N ILE A 976 8.93 24.20 46.30
CA ILE A 976 8.15 24.79 45.20
C ILE A 976 8.09 26.31 45.35
N GLN A 977 8.21 26.86 46.57
CA GLN A 977 8.23 28.31 46.78
C GLN A 977 9.49 28.99 46.23
N SER A 978 10.62 28.29 46.09
CA SER A 978 11.83 28.81 45.41
C SER A 978 11.69 28.91 43.88
N ASN A 979 10.59 28.42 43.29
CA ASN A 979 10.44 28.19 41.85
C ASN A 979 9.67 29.28 41.10
N GLN A 980 9.60 30.52 41.62
CA GLN A 980 8.91 31.64 40.96
C GLN A 980 9.52 32.11 39.62
N LEU A 981 10.53 31.41 39.08
CA LEU A 981 11.33 31.84 37.92
C LEU A 981 11.25 30.89 36.71
N ALA A 982 10.38 29.87 36.70
CA ALA A 982 10.22 28.95 35.57
C ALA A 982 9.20 29.43 34.53
N SER A 983 9.54 29.34 33.24
CA SER A 983 8.69 29.79 32.13
C SER A 983 7.69 28.71 31.67
N VAL A 984 8.03 27.43 31.85
CA VAL A 984 7.15 26.27 31.58
C VAL A 984 7.35 25.23 32.67
N ILE A 985 6.24 24.72 33.23
CA ILE A 985 6.22 23.68 34.27
C ILE A 985 5.37 22.51 33.78
N GLU A 986 5.97 21.32 33.75
CA GLU A 986 5.31 20.04 33.43
C GLU A 986 5.08 19.25 34.71
N PHE A 987 3.90 18.64 34.88
CA PHE A 987 3.53 17.85 36.06
C PHE A 987 3.03 16.44 35.68
N SER A 988 3.59 15.40 36.30
CA SER A 988 3.07 14.02 36.27
C SER A 988 2.40 13.65 37.59
N VAL A 989 1.32 12.84 37.53
CA VAL A 989 0.55 12.38 38.70
C VAL A 989 0.49 10.85 38.73
N PRO A 990 1.18 10.19 39.69
CA PRO A 990 1.19 8.73 39.79
C PRO A 990 0.00 8.14 40.58
N ASN A 991 -0.14 6.82 40.51
CA ASN A 991 -1.15 6.03 41.23
C ASN A 991 -0.46 5.17 42.34
N PHE A 992 -0.65 5.47 43.64
CA PHE A 992 0.05 4.80 44.76
C PHE A 992 -0.87 4.38 45.94
N ARG A 993 -0.39 3.42 46.77
CA ARG A 993 -0.96 2.95 48.06
C ARG A 993 -0.08 3.42 49.24
N TRP A 994 -0.66 3.72 50.42
CA TRP A 994 0.06 4.20 51.62
C TRP A 994 -0.46 3.60 52.94
N ASP A 995 0.41 3.53 53.95
CA ASP A 995 0.16 2.88 55.26
C ASP A 995 -0.02 3.86 56.48
N TYR A 996 0.41 5.13 56.42
CA TYR A 996 0.35 6.11 57.55
C TYR A 996 0.18 7.59 57.08
N VAL A 997 -0.54 8.44 57.84
CA VAL A 997 -0.76 9.89 57.55
C VAL A 997 -0.61 10.73 58.84
N GLN A 998 0.05 11.90 58.77
CA GLN A 998 0.29 12.81 59.92
C GLN A 998 -0.42 14.16 59.72
N GLU A 999 -1.19 14.61 60.71
CA GLU A 999 -1.92 15.91 60.72
C GLU A 999 -1.54 16.68 62.00
N GLY A 1000 -0.64 17.66 61.91
CA GLY A 1000 -0.08 18.35 63.09
C GLY A 1000 0.93 17.49 63.88
N GLU A 1001 0.84 17.48 65.22
CA GLU A 1001 1.68 16.65 66.09
C GLU A 1001 1.19 15.19 66.23
N THR A 1002 0.12 14.80 65.55
CA THR A 1002 -0.53 13.49 65.74
C THR A 1002 -0.29 12.55 64.54
N ILE A 1003 0.21 11.34 64.82
CA ILE A 1003 0.41 10.26 63.85
C ILE A 1003 -0.77 9.29 63.96
N LEU A 1004 -1.50 9.09 62.86
CA LEU A 1004 -2.69 8.23 62.83
C LEU A 1004 -2.35 6.91 62.11
N LYS A 1005 -2.59 5.79 62.82
CA LYS A 1005 -2.35 4.40 62.37
C LYS A 1005 -3.69 3.69 62.16
N ASP A 1006 -3.79 2.90 61.10
CA ASP A 1006 -5.04 2.27 60.62
C ASP A 1006 -6.16 3.27 60.32
N MET A 1007 -5.81 4.33 59.60
CA MET A 1007 -6.80 5.27 59.09
C MET A 1007 -7.49 4.64 57.86
N ASP A 1008 -8.80 4.43 57.98
CA ASP A 1008 -9.66 3.87 56.92
C ASP A 1008 -9.42 4.59 55.57
N ARG A 1009 -9.15 3.78 54.52
CA ARG A 1009 -8.80 4.23 53.15
C ARG A 1009 -9.72 5.34 52.62
N MET A 1010 -10.97 5.39 53.08
CA MET A 1010 -11.96 6.36 52.63
C MET A 1010 -11.97 7.69 53.39
N VAL A 1011 -11.23 7.88 54.49
CA VAL A 1011 -11.14 9.19 55.19
C VAL A 1011 -10.01 10.04 54.63
N ALA A 1012 -8.83 9.45 54.42
CA ALA A 1012 -7.71 10.12 53.73
C ALA A 1012 -8.06 10.43 52.28
N PHE A 1013 -8.82 9.53 51.62
CA PHE A 1013 -9.35 9.77 50.28
C PHE A 1013 -10.60 10.64 50.27
N ARG A 1014 -11.51 10.66 51.28
CA ARG A 1014 -12.67 11.60 51.30
C ARG A 1014 -12.30 13.06 51.48
N LYS A 1015 -11.24 13.40 52.21
CA LYS A 1015 -10.73 14.78 52.21
C LYS A 1015 -10.17 15.16 50.82
N GLY A 1016 -9.66 14.18 50.06
CA GLY A 1016 -9.25 14.37 48.66
C GLY A 1016 -10.39 14.28 47.63
N LEU A 1017 -11.44 13.49 47.89
CA LEU A 1017 -12.39 13.02 46.89
C LEU A 1017 -13.75 12.69 47.55
N THR A 1018 -14.44 13.76 47.95
CA THR A 1018 -15.92 13.91 47.90
C THR A 1018 -16.47 13.70 46.47
N THR A 1019 -15.58 13.64 45.49
CA THR A 1019 -15.83 13.09 44.16
C THR A 1019 -15.58 11.59 44.22
N TRP A 1020 -16.63 10.78 44.06
CA TRP A 1020 -16.63 9.56 43.26
C TRP A 1020 -17.32 8.34 43.89
N ALA A 1021 -17.06 7.97 45.14
CA ALA A 1021 -17.31 6.56 45.49
C ALA A 1021 -18.37 6.32 46.57
N LYS A 1022 -19.61 6.13 46.13
CA LYS A 1022 -20.60 5.35 46.88
C LYS A 1022 -21.39 4.37 45.98
N TRP A 1023 -20.73 3.59 45.12
CA TRP A 1023 -21.46 2.48 44.49
C TRP A 1023 -20.71 1.17 44.19
N VAL A 1024 -19.42 1.12 43.85
CA VAL A 1024 -18.85 -0.17 43.37
C VAL A 1024 -18.11 -0.92 44.47
N ASP A 1025 -18.86 -1.58 45.35
CA ASP A 1025 -18.37 -2.69 46.17
C ASP A 1025 -19.35 -3.86 46.08
N SER A 1026 -19.29 -4.57 44.97
CA SER A 1026 -19.55 -6.02 44.82
C SER A 1026 -19.30 -6.40 43.36
N ASP A 1027 -18.43 -7.38 43.14
CA ASP A 1027 -18.03 -7.99 41.87
C ASP A 1027 -16.95 -7.29 41.02
N VAL A 1028 -15.68 -7.38 41.45
CA VAL A 1028 -14.58 -7.63 40.50
C VAL A 1028 -13.60 -8.65 41.05
N ASP A 1029 -13.74 -9.85 40.50
CA ASP A 1029 -12.84 -11.00 40.56
C ASP A 1029 -11.42 -10.67 40.03
N THR A 1030 -10.41 -10.92 40.85
CA THR A 1030 -8.98 -10.68 40.58
C THR A 1030 -8.34 -11.70 39.64
N SER A 1031 -9.09 -12.66 39.08
CA SER A 1031 -8.59 -13.65 38.11
C SER A 1031 -8.61 -13.19 36.64
N LYS A 1032 -9.02 -11.94 36.36
CA LYS A 1032 -9.13 -11.40 34.99
C LYS A 1032 -8.05 -10.37 34.61
N THR A 1033 -6.78 -10.71 34.74
CA THR A 1033 -5.68 -9.97 34.06
C THR A 1033 -5.47 -10.50 32.63
N LYS A 1034 -6.40 -10.17 31.73
CA LYS A 1034 -6.24 -10.28 30.27
C LYS A 1034 -6.16 -8.88 29.66
N GLU A 1035 -5.17 -8.08 30.05
CA GLU A 1035 -5.09 -6.66 29.64
C GLU A 1035 -4.99 -6.48 28.11
N TRP A 1036 -4.46 -7.45 27.36
CA TRP A 1036 -4.14 -7.30 25.92
C TRP A 1036 -4.92 -8.24 25.00
N GLY A 1037 -5.99 -8.88 25.50
CA GLY A 1037 -6.86 -9.74 24.71
C GLY A 1037 -6.24 -11.07 24.23
N GLN A 1038 -5.00 -11.41 24.62
CA GLN A 1038 -4.35 -12.68 24.31
C GLN A 1038 -4.38 -13.64 25.52
N PRO A 1039 -4.91 -14.88 25.38
CA PRO A 1039 -4.85 -15.86 26.45
C PRO A 1039 -3.39 -16.26 26.76
N GLY A 1040 -2.97 -16.12 28.02
CA GLY A 1040 -1.67 -16.61 28.50
C GLY A 1040 -0.52 -15.60 28.54
N VAL A 1041 -0.76 -14.33 28.18
CA VAL A 1041 0.24 -13.25 28.30
C VAL A 1041 -0.04 -12.44 29.57
N THR A 1042 0.91 -12.40 30.50
CA THR A 1042 0.77 -11.79 31.83
C THR A 1042 1.72 -10.60 32.08
N ASN A 1043 2.61 -10.26 31.13
CA ASN A 1043 3.62 -9.18 31.27
C ASN A 1043 4.23 -8.75 29.92
N CYS A 1044 5.05 -7.69 29.91
CA CYS A 1044 5.64 -7.07 28.72
C CYS A 1044 6.90 -7.75 28.15
N GLY A 1045 7.31 -8.91 28.68
CA GLY A 1045 8.60 -9.53 28.35
C GLY A 1045 8.78 -10.15 26.99
N LYS A 1046 7.72 -10.30 26.19
CA LYS A 1046 7.79 -10.88 24.84
C LYS A 1046 7.21 -9.97 23.76
N GLU A 1047 6.90 -8.72 24.11
CA GLU A 1047 6.22 -7.79 23.23
C GLU A 1047 7.22 -6.95 22.42
N THR A 1048 7.21 -7.11 21.10
CA THR A 1048 8.12 -6.39 20.18
C THR A 1048 7.39 -5.50 19.19
N GLU A 1049 6.05 -5.47 19.24
CA GLU A 1049 5.17 -4.68 18.37
C GLU A 1049 4.05 -4.02 19.20
N PRO A 1050 3.54 -2.85 18.77
CA PRO A 1050 2.41 -2.20 19.42
C PRO A 1050 1.13 -3.04 19.36
N VAL A 1051 0.14 -2.67 20.16
CA VAL A 1051 -1.22 -3.23 20.09
C VAL A 1051 -1.78 -3.02 18.69
N SER A 1052 -2.27 -4.09 18.06
CA SER A 1052 -2.90 -4.00 16.74
C SER A 1052 -4.27 -3.31 16.85
N GLY A 1053 -4.40 -2.10 16.29
CA GLY A 1053 -5.64 -1.31 16.28
C GLY A 1053 -5.52 0.03 17.00
N SER A 1054 -6.58 0.83 16.94
CA SER A 1054 -6.65 2.21 17.50
C SER A 1054 -7.29 2.28 18.89
N THR A 1055 -7.67 1.14 19.46
CA THR A 1055 -8.39 1.07 20.74
C THR A 1055 -7.70 0.09 21.69
N TYR A 1056 -7.44 0.56 22.91
CA TYR A 1056 -6.91 -0.29 23.98
C TYR A 1056 -8.07 -1.10 24.61
N PRO A 1057 -7.96 -2.43 24.77
CA PRO A 1057 -9.04 -3.25 25.32
C PRO A 1057 -9.39 -2.97 26.79
N GLY A 1058 -8.47 -2.36 27.54
CA GLY A 1058 -8.66 -1.98 28.94
C GLY A 1058 -9.52 -0.73 29.15
N ARG A 1059 -10.07 -0.56 30.36
CA ARG A 1059 -10.81 0.66 30.74
C ARG A 1059 -9.84 1.85 30.87
N SER A 1060 -10.29 3.04 30.45
CA SER A 1060 -9.54 4.29 30.69
C SER A 1060 -9.31 4.49 32.20
N PRO A 1061 -8.09 4.86 32.65
CA PRO A 1061 -7.78 5.03 34.07
C PRO A 1061 -8.68 6.08 34.71
N LEU A 1062 -9.29 5.74 35.85
CA LEU A 1062 -10.15 6.65 36.61
C LEU A 1062 -9.44 7.98 36.99
N ALA A 1063 -8.12 7.92 37.23
CA ALA A 1063 -7.29 9.08 37.52
C ALA A 1063 -7.29 10.12 36.40
N LEU A 1064 -7.36 9.72 35.12
CA LEU A 1064 -7.41 10.65 33.99
C LEU A 1064 -8.71 11.46 33.97
N GLN A 1065 -9.83 10.82 34.31
CA GLN A 1065 -11.14 11.49 34.38
C GLN A 1065 -11.19 12.50 35.53
N VAL A 1066 -10.55 12.18 36.67
CA VAL A 1066 -10.44 13.09 37.81
C VAL A 1066 -9.55 14.29 37.46
N LEU A 1067 -8.40 14.05 36.80
CA LEU A 1067 -7.51 15.11 36.34
C LEU A 1067 -8.20 16.07 35.37
N GLU A 1068 -8.91 15.56 34.37
CA GLU A 1068 -9.68 16.37 33.41
C GLU A 1068 -10.73 17.25 34.12
N ASN A 1069 -11.41 16.71 35.13
CA ASN A 1069 -12.38 17.47 35.94
C ASN A 1069 -11.70 18.56 36.79
N VAL A 1070 -10.56 18.29 37.42
CA VAL A 1070 -9.84 19.28 38.22
C VAL A 1070 -9.30 20.40 37.34
N LEU A 1071 -8.68 20.06 36.20
CA LEU A 1071 -8.16 21.05 35.25
C LEU A 1071 -9.26 21.95 34.69
N SER A 1072 -10.48 21.43 34.51
CA SER A 1072 -11.64 22.22 34.07
C SER A 1072 -12.07 23.30 35.07
N SER A 1073 -11.67 23.18 36.34
CA SER A 1073 -12.02 24.10 37.43
C SER A 1073 -10.95 25.18 37.71
N ILE A 1074 -9.77 25.05 37.10
CA ILE A 1074 -8.65 25.99 37.30
C ILE A 1074 -8.86 27.24 36.44
N LYS A 1075 -8.80 28.42 37.06
CA LYS A 1075 -9.00 29.72 36.38
C LYS A 1075 -7.82 30.14 35.49
N LYS A 1076 -6.62 29.61 35.72
CA LYS A 1076 -5.42 29.82 34.88
C LYS A 1076 -5.37 28.75 33.78
N PRO A 1077 -4.96 29.09 32.55
CA PRO A 1077 -4.89 28.11 31.46
C PRO A 1077 -3.83 27.05 31.77
N VAL A 1078 -4.25 25.78 31.77
CA VAL A 1078 -3.38 24.61 31.90
C VAL A 1078 -3.60 23.72 30.68
N HIS A 1079 -2.52 23.33 30.01
CA HIS A 1079 -2.57 22.47 28.84
C HIS A 1079 -2.39 21.00 29.25
N LEU A 1080 -3.41 20.17 29.04
CA LEU A 1080 -3.32 18.74 29.26
C LEU A 1080 -2.65 18.05 28.06
N LEU A 1081 -1.45 17.50 28.26
CA LEU A 1081 -0.83 16.58 27.32
C LEU A 1081 -1.42 15.18 27.52
N ASN A 1082 -2.55 14.88 26.85
CA ASN A 1082 -3.21 13.58 26.99
C ASN A 1082 -2.45 12.47 26.22
N ILE A 1083 -1.48 11.86 26.88
CA ILE A 1083 -0.61 10.80 26.36
C ILE A 1083 -1.10 9.38 26.68
N THR A 1084 -2.22 9.24 27.38
CA THR A 1084 -2.64 7.96 27.99
C THR A 1084 -2.97 6.90 26.94
N THR A 1085 -3.96 7.17 26.08
CA THR A 1085 -4.44 6.17 25.10
C THR A 1085 -3.40 5.83 24.05
N LEU A 1086 -2.61 6.82 23.58
CA LEU A 1086 -1.53 6.56 22.63
C LEU A 1086 -0.43 5.70 23.25
N SER A 1087 -0.10 5.89 24.53
CA SER A 1087 0.95 5.11 25.20
C SER A 1087 0.46 3.70 25.55
N GLN A 1088 -0.82 3.52 25.85
CA GLN A 1088 -1.42 2.20 26.06
C GLN A 1088 -1.32 1.28 24.83
N LEU A 1089 -1.27 1.84 23.62
CA LEU A 1089 -1.06 1.07 22.40
C LEU A 1089 0.39 0.60 22.24
N ARG A 1090 1.33 1.04 23.09
CA ARG A 1090 2.77 0.80 22.96
C ARG A 1090 3.29 -0.25 23.94
N LYS A 1091 2.64 -1.42 24.01
CA LYS A 1091 3.10 -2.55 24.85
C LYS A 1091 4.55 -2.99 24.56
N ASP A 1092 5.08 -2.66 23.39
CA ASP A 1092 6.45 -2.88 22.94
C ASP A 1092 7.47 -1.88 23.51
N GLY A 1093 7.05 -0.71 23.98
CA GLY A 1093 7.94 0.40 24.32
C GLY A 1093 8.66 0.27 25.68
N HIS A 1094 8.32 -0.73 26.49
CA HIS A 1094 8.84 -0.88 27.86
C HIS A 1094 10.24 -1.53 27.92
N PRO A 1095 11.08 -1.21 28.93
CA PRO A 1095 12.36 -1.88 29.14
C PRO A 1095 12.25 -3.38 29.37
N SER A 1096 11.16 -3.82 29.99
CA SER A 1096 11.00 -5.21 30.42
C SER A 1096 12.22 -5.68 31.23
N SER A 1097 12.88 -6.78 30.87
CA SER A 1097 14.10 -7.28 31.52
C SER A 1097 15.37 -6.50 31.14
N HIS A 1098 15.29 -5.54 30.22
CA HIS A 1098 16.43 -4.77 29.70
C HIS A 1098 16.64 -3.44 30.44
N ASN A 1099 16.38 -3.41 31.74
CA ASN A 1099 16.51 -2.23 32.59
C ASN A 1099 17.82 -2.22 33.41
N GLY A 1100 18.67 -3.24 33.27
CA GLY A 1100 19.93 -3.35 34.02
C GLY A 1100 19.79 -3.72 35.51
N PHE A 1101 18.59 -4.08 35.98
CA PHE A 1101 18.28 -4.60 37.30
C PHE A 1101 17.62 -5.99 37.22
N SER A 1102 17.49 -6.69 38.35
CA SER A 1102 16.79 -7.97 38.43
C SER A 1102 15.28 -7.77 38.46
N GLY A 1103 14.57 -8.14 37.40
CA GLY A 1103 13.11 -8.06 37.31
C GLY A 1103 12.64 -7.42 36.00
N MET A 1104 11.34 -7.56 35.68
CA MET A 1104 10.73 -6.93 34.51
C MET A 1104 10.13 -5.57 34.89
N ASP A 1105 10.44 -4.57 34.07
CA ASP A 1105 9.88 -3.22 34.16
C ASP A 1105 8.90 -2.98 33.02
N CYS A 1106 7.60 -2.95 33.37
CA CYS A 1106 6.51 -2.63 32.44
C CYS A 1106 5.86 -1.27 32.77
N THR A 1107 6.61 -0.40 33.45
CA THR A 1107 6.13 0.92 33.90
C THR A 1107 6.88 2.04 33.20
N HIS A 1108 8.20 1.93 33.12
CA HIS A 1108 9.05 2.89 32.41
C HIS A 1108 9.14 2.57 30.92
N TRP A 1109 9.84 3.43 30.17
CA TRP A 1109 9.98 3.36 28.73
C TRP A 1109 11.45 3.35 28.30
N CYS A 1110 11.76 2.54 27.28
CA CYS A 1110 13.06 2.60 26.63
C CYS A 1110 13.29 3.97 25.99
N LEU A 1111 14.54 4.45 26.05
CA LEU A 1111 14.99 5.64 25.33
C LEU A 1111 16.02 5.25 24.27
N ALA A 1112 15.88 5.66 23.01
CA ALA A 1112 14.77 6.38 22.40
C ALA A 1112 13.46 5.56 22.39
N GLY A 1113 12.30 6.21 22.26
CA GLY A 1113 11.01 5.52 22.35
C GLY A 1113 9.81 6.42 22.61
N VAL A 1114 8.81 5.88 23.33
CA VAL A 1114 7.50 6.52 23.57
C VAL A 1114 7.61 7.94 24.17
N PRO A 1115 8.51 8.24 25.12
CA PRO A 1115 8.67 9.59 25.66
C PRO A 1115 9.13 10.63 24.63
N ASP A 1116 9.78 10.22 23.54
CA ASP A 1116 10.16 11.15 22.47
C ASP A 1116 8.91 11.73 21.78
N THR A 1117 7.86 10.91 21.62
CA THR A 1117 6.56 11.36 21.10
C THR A 1117 5.85 12.28 22.09
N TRP A 1118 6.00 12.07 23.39
CA TRP A 1118 5.47 13.00 24.40
C TRP A 1118 6.16 14.37 24.29
N ASN A 1119 7.47 14.37 24.05
CA ASN A 1119 8.24 15.59 23.82
C ASN A 1119 7.93 16.26 22.47
N GLU A 1120 7.53 15.53 21.45
CA GLU A 1120 6.97 16.09 20.21
C GLU A 1120 5.63 16.79 20.44
N LEU A 1121 4.77 16.23 21.30
CA LEU A 1121 3.51 16.85 21.70
C LEU A 1121 3.75 18.10 22.57
N LEU A 1122 4.71 18.04 23.49
CA LEU A 1122 5.14 19.18 24.30
C LEU A 1122 5.70 20.30 23.40
N TYR A 1123 6.62 19.98 22.48
CA TYR A 1123 7.16 20.94 21.52
C TYR A 1123 6.04 21.56 20.68
N THR A 1124 5.13 20.74 20.15
CA THR A 1124 3.97 21.21 19.39
C THR A 1124 3.11 22.16 20.21
N ALA A 1125 2.85 21.84 21.49
CA ALA A 1125 2.07 22.69 22.39
C ALA A 1125 2.76 24.02 22.69
N ILE A 1126 4.10 24.07 22.69
CA ILE A 1126 4.86 25.29 22.96
C ILE A 1126 5.00 26.19 21.72
N ILE A 1127 5.14 25.61 20.53
CA ILE A 1127 5.24 26.40 19.29
C ILE A 1127 3.89 26.87 18.74
N SER A 1128 2.80 26.33 19.29
CA SER A 1128 1.42 26.74 18.99
C SER A 1128 1.00 27.89 19.89
#